data_AF-X6LWY2-F1
#
_entry.id   AF-X6LWY2-F1
#
_cell.length_a   1.000
_cell.length_b   1.000
_cell.length_c   1.000
_cell.angle_alpha   90.00
_cell.angle_beta   90.00
_cell.angle_gamma   90.00
#
_symmetry.space_group_name_H-M   'P 1'
#
loop_
_entity.id
_entity.type
_entity.pdbx_description
1 polymer ?
#
loop_
_entity_poly.entity_id
_entity_poly.type
_entity_poly.pdbx_seq_one_letter_code
_entity_poly.pdbx_strand_id
1 'polypeptide(L)'
;ELINIFVASVENEAFVPLFDKDEITDLELHVWKVKVCYQACFPFSWNFHMRCLDKLQIISDDTLNTESIGINDEVLKTCALLKSKLNKDGDNAFLKLNQCSPETCEFYVKDVIRGKFHAYFSMEDSEQIAKILKDIVLRIVQIVIGKNNLMSITSIETVLYYFENVITKYVQLVFVFKDATVVMSDVKEILSNCELTMSLEQLTMVTSIMCEYFLTHEPPESELEDFASKMTIACQATITILKFLRQQQYTEFKIYQDFLSVCRQLHMRALIIKHFMKPITSFTTRIDNNNNGNNFEVRKGFLKDVNIIPKIIKSATKYIILPHSKIYFIRDLLHAVESIEHVEEFDNQKTFQDVIQTLFNEPQNFVELSLWKYLLKFQSLEILVRNQWLHILKSPKAFIDVVHVYEKLFVDTDFKINVFEQESYDANQKIAVVAKLKVRLTKCMYLFFENAIMTEEVLKKDKTRSIFYNICEYLLYFGNNRDKFGDSWKEYEHHLHQWFLRECYMLKGVNWTKQFFTQRLIRQQFPIFVNQEVSNVFSQLQWQRSNDQFAQPFNETFRKRYNYFKEKLTASDYNCYKGDKQDIPPLLTAALFISISVSQFKKLPGYVLKQTCTYIVYVMDNPRGNKSVFMSFPQNRDILIFTNSKLHKFTSGASICK
;
A
#
# COMPACT_ATOMS: atom_id res chain seq x y z
N GLU A 1 -16.92 30.52 -37.25
CA GLU A 1 -16.33 30.59 -35.89
C GLU A 1 -14.86 30.19 -35.87
N LEU A 2 -14.51 28.95 -36.23
CA LEU A 2 -13.11 28.45 -36.25
C LEU A 2 -12.14 29.36 -37.02
N ILE A 3 -12.51 29.87 -38.20
CA ILE A 3 -11.68 30.82 -38.96
C ILE A 3 -11.38 32.09 -38.15
N ASN A 4 -12.37 32.62 -37.43
CA ASN A 4 -12.20 33.82 -36.61
C ASN A 4 -11.31 33.57 -35.40
N ILE A 5 -11.29 32.35 -34.87
CA ILE A 5 -10.38 31.91 -33.80
C ILE A 5 -8.96 31.79 -34.36
N PHE A 6 -8.80 31.14 -35.53
CA PHE A 6 -7.52 31.03 -36.21
C PHE A 6 -6.89 32.40 -36.47
N VAL A 7 -7.62 33.30 -37.13
CA VAL A 7 -7.13 34.66 -37.45
C VAL A 7 -6.73 35.40 -36.18
N ALA A 8 -7.58 35.42 -35.14
CA ALA A 8 -7.25 36.09 -33.88
C ALA A 8 -6.06 35.47 -33.14
N SER A 9 -5.83 34.16 -33.33
CA SER A 9 -4.69 33.46 -32.72
C SER A 9 -3.38 33.81 -33.42
N VAL A 10 -3.39 33.88 -34.76
CA VAL A 10 -2.21 34.26 -35.56
C VAL A 10 -1.85 35.73 -35.40
N GLU A 11 -2.85 36.61 -35.23
CA GLU A 11 -2.64 38.03 -34.93
C GLU A 11 -2.03 38.27 -33.53
N ASN A 12 -1.96 37.24 -32.68
CA ASN A 12 -1.37 37.32 -31.36
C ASN A 12 0.02 36.67 -31.34
N GLU A 13 1.05 37.49 -31.55
CA GLU A 13 2.46 37.06 -31.59
C GLU A 13 2.92 36.42 -30.28
N ALA A 14 2.34 36.78 -29.14
CA ALA A 14 2.66 36.13 -27.88
C ALA A 14 2.10 34.69 -27.83
N PHE A 15 0.95 34.45 -28.46
CA PHE A 15 0.24 33.17 -28.42
C PHE A 15 0.71 32.18 -29.50
N VAL A 16 0.97 32.66 -30.72
CA VAL A 16 1.61 31.91 -31.80
C VAL A 16 2.89 32.64 -32.20
N PRO A 17 3.99 32.48 -31.44
CA PRO A 17 5.24 33.13 -31.78
C PRO A 17 5.76 32.59 -33.11
N LEU A 18 5.99 33.50 -34.06
CA LEU A 18 6.67 33.21 -35.32
C LEU A 18 8.16 33.43 -35.09
N PHE A 19 8.95 32.36 -35.18
CA PHE A 19 10.40 32.43 -35.05
C PHE A 19 11.07 32.29 -36.40
N ASP A 20 12.16 33.03 -36.60
CA ASP A 20 13.12 32.69 -37.64
C ASP A 20 13.86 31.42 -37.23
N LYS A 21 14.13 30.56 -38.23
CA LYS A 21 14.62 29.18 -38.07
C LYS A 21 15.91 29.04 -37.24
N ASP A 22 16.61 30.14 -37.02
CA ASP A 22 17.92 30.22 -36.37
C ASP A 22 17.88 30.71 -34.91
N GLU A 23 16.70 31.08 -34.36
CA GLU A 23 16.55 31.63 -33.00
C GLU A 23 15.99 30.66 -31.95
N ILE A 24 15.66 29.41 -32.32
CA ILE A 24 14.99 28.46 -31.43
C ILE A 24 15.99 27.82 -30.46
N THR A 25 15.83 28.04 -29.15
CA THR A 25 16.62 27.33 -28.12
C THR A 25 16.05 25.93 -27.82
N ASP A 26 16.90 25.01 -27.32
CA ASP A 26 16.50 23.63 -26.96
C ASP A 26 15.38 23.58 -25.89
N LEU A 27 15.25 24.63 -25.07
CA LEU A 27 14.17 24.75 -24.07
C LEU A 27 12.82 25.09 -24.71
N GLU A 28 12.83 25.92 -25.76
CA GLU A 28 11.65 26.35 -26.51
C GLU A 28 11.15 25.26 -27.48
N LEU A 29 12.07 24.42 -27.97
CA LEU A 29 11.76 23.20 -28.74
C LEU A 29 10.86 22.21 -27.99
N HIS A 30 10.85 22.22 -26.65
CA HIS A 30 10.02 21.32 -25.86
C HIS A 30 8.52 21.64 -25.95
N VAL A 31 8.16 22.90 -26.23
CA VAL A 31 6.78 23.36 -26.51
C VAL A 31 6.31 22.89 -27.90
N TRP A 32 7.24 22.60 -28.80
CA TRP A 32 6.99 22.30 -30.22
C TRP A 32 7.38 20.89 -30.65
N LYS A 33 7.77 20.01 -29.72
CA LYS A 33 7.91 18.57 -30.01
C LYS A 33 6.53 18.02 -30.33
N VAL A 34 6.16 18.04 -31.61
CA VAL A 34 5.01 17.33 -32.16
C VAL A 34 5.20 15.86 -31.80
N LYS A 35 4.58 15.43 -30.70
CA LYS A 35 4.64 14.03 -30.28
C LYS A 35 3.85 13.13 -31.24
N VAL A 36 2.93 13.70 -32.03
CA VAL A 36 2.01 12.98 -32.92
C VAL A 36 1.58 13.86 -34.11
N CYS A 37 1.71 13.35 -35.34
CA CYS A 37 1.14 13.93 -36.56
C CYS A 37 -0.36 13.60 -36.74
N TYR A 38 -1.28 14.40 -36.19
CA TYR A 38 -2.70 14.37 -36.58
C TYR A 38 -3.15 15.75 -37.03
N GLN A 39 -4.13 15.80 -37.93
CA GLN A 39 -4.76 17.05 -38.33
C GLN A 39 -5.74 17.50 -37.24
N ALA A 40 -5.42 18.60 -36.56
CA ALA A 40 -6.29 19.23 -35.57
C ALA A 40 -7.57 19.76 -36.24
N CYS A 41 -8.72 19.57 -35.58
CA CYS A 41 -10.01 20.11 -36.00
C CYS A 41 -10.25 21.54 -35.45
N PHE A 42 -9.55 21.91 -34.38
CA PHE A 42 -9.63 23.21 -33.72
C PHE A 42 -8.29 23.96 -33.83
N PRO A 43 -8.29 25.23 -34.29
CA PRO A 43 -7.07 26.03 -34.43
C PRO A 43 -6.26 26.14 -33.14
N PHE A 44 -5.00 25.72 -33.18
CA PHE A 44 -4.06 25.84 -32.05
C PHE A 44 -4.58 25.27 -30.72
N SER A 45 -5.41 24.23 -30.77
CA SER A 45 -6.03 23.60 -29.58
C SER A 45 -5.03 23.22 -28.50
N TRP A 46 -3.88 22.67 -28.88
CA TRP A 46 -2.82 22.31 -27.93
C TRP A 46 -2.19 23.54 -27.25
N ASN A 47 -1.97 24.64 -27.99
CA ASN A 47 -1.42 25.88 -27.42
C ASN A 47 -2.39 26.49 -26.40
N PHE A 48 -3.70 26.46 -26.72
CA PHE A 48 -4.73 26.88 -25.77
C PHE A 48 -4.77 26.00 -24.53
N HIS A 49 -4.68 24.67 -24.68
CA HIS A 49 -4.62 23.74 -23.56
C HIS A 49 -3.44 24.03 -22.62
N MET A 50 -2.24 24.17 -23.16
CA MET A 50 -1.03 24.48 -22.37
C MET A 50 -1.15 25.83 -21.65
N ARG A 51 -1.62 26.87 -22.34
CA ARG A 51 -1.86 28.19 -21.73
C ARG A 51 -2.89 28.15 -20.60
N CYS A 52 -3.98 27.40 -20.78
CA CYS A 52 -4.98 27.22 -19.73
C CYS A 52 -4.42 26.47 -18.52
N LEU A 53 -3.63 25.41 -18.75
CA LEU A 53 -2.95 24.67 -17.68
C LEU A 53 -2.02 25.55 -16.87
N ASP A 54 -1.18 26.36 -17.52
CA ASP A 54 -0.26 27.28 -16.83
C ASP A 54 -1.03 28.25 -15.92
N LYS A 55 -2.15 28.81 -16.42
CA LYS A 55 -3.00 29.71 -15.63
C LYS A 55 -3.73 28.99 -14.49
N LEU A 56 -4.17 27.74 -14.70
CA LEU A 56 -4.83 26.93 -13.67
C LEU A 56 -3.89 26.58 -12.52
N GLN A 57 -2.63 26.26 -12.81
CA GLN A 57 -1.62 26.01 -11.78
C GLN A 57 -1.43 27.23 -10.89
N ILE A 58 -1.31 28.42 -11.48
CA ILE A 58 -1.21 29.69 -10.73
C ILE A 58 -2.44 29.92 -9.85
N ILE A 59 -3.66 29.67 -10.38
CA ILE A 59 -4.90 29.83 -9.60
C ILE A 59 -4.93 28.85 -8.42
N SER A 60 -4.55 27.59 -8.64
CA SER A 60 -4.55 26.54 -7.64
C SER A 60 -3.62 26.86 -6.46
N ASP A 61 -2.43 27.38 -6.75
CA ASP A 61 -1.44 27.77 -5.72
C ASP A 61 -1.94 28.94 -4.85
N ASP A 62 -2.69 29.87 -5.43
CA ASP A 62 -3.30 31.01 -4.71
C ASP A 62 -4.48 30.58 -3.80
N THR A 63 -5.16 29.46 -4.11
CA THR A 63 -6.40 29.02 -3.43
C THR A 63 -6.21 28.06 -2.24
N LEU A 64 -4.99 27.60 -1.96
CA LEU A 64 -4.67 26.67 -0.86
C LEU A 64 -4.95 27.20 0.57
N ASN A 65 -5.46 28.42 0.72
CA ASN A 65 -5.71 29.10 2.01
C ASN A 65 -7.20 29.29 2.38
N THR A 66 -8.15 28.68 1.67
CA THR A 66 -9.59 28.85 1.96
C THR A 66 -10.32 27.53 2.25
N GLU A 67 -11.17 27.57 3.28
CA GLU A 67 -11.89 26.45 3.91
C GLU A 67 -12.74 25.58 2.95
N SER A 68 -13.04 24.36 3.44
CA SER A 68 -13.67 23.22 2.77
C SER A 68 -14.96 23.53 2.00
N ILE A 69 -14.81 23.90 0.74
CA ILE A 69 -15.88 23.98 -0.25
C ILE A 69 -16.01 22.61 -0.94
N GLY A 70 -17.21 22.20 -1.35
CA GLY A 70 -17.38 20.97 -2.14
C GLY A 70 -16.62 21.04 -3.46
N ILE A 71 -16.04 19.93 -3.92
CA ILE A 71 -15.18 19.89 -5.13
C ILE A 71 -15.83 20.57 -6.36
N ASN A 72 -17.14 20.40 -6.57
CA ASN A 72 -17.82 21.02 -7.71
C ASN A 72 -17.92 22.56 -7.58
N ASP A 73 -18.16 23.07 -6.38
CA ASP A 73 -18.19 24.52 -6.12
C ASP A 73 -16.81 25.14 -6.28
N GLU A 74 -15.76 24.41 -5.89
CA GLU A 74 -14.38 24.81 -6.13
C GLU A 74 -14.08 24.88 -7.64
N VAL A 75 -14.50 23.85 -8.39
CA VAL A 75 -14.37 23.83 -9.86
C VAL A 75 -15.09 25.01 -10.50
N LEU A 76 -16.30 25.35 -10.06
CA LEU A 76 -17.04 26.52 -10.57
C LEU A 76 -16.32 27.84 -10.27
N LYS A 77 -15.76 27.99 -9.06
CA LYS A 77 -14.95 29.16 -8.68
C LYS A 77 -13.70 29.28 -9.52
N THR A 78 -12.95 28.19 -9.67
CA THR A 78 -11.72 28.15 -10.49
C THR A 78 -12.03 28.42 -11.96
N CYS A 79 -13.15 27.89 -12.48
CA CYS A 79 -13.62 28.17 -13.83
C CYS A 79 -13.92 29.66 -14.02
N ALA A 80 -14.60 30.32 -13.06
CA ALA A 80 -14.87 31.76 -13.12
C ALA A 80 -13.58 32.60 -13.05
N LEU A 81 -12.62 32.20 -12.20
CA LEU A 81 -11.31 32.84 -12.07
C LEU A 81 -10.50 32.72 -13.36
N LEU A 82 -10.42 31.52 -13.93
CA LEU A 82 -9.75 31.26 -15.21
C LEU A 82 -10.38 32.12 -16.31
N LYS A 83 -11.71 32.14 -16.41
CA LYS A 83 -12.43 33.00 -17.36
C LYS A 83 -12.04 34.47 -17.21
N SER A 84 -11.94 34.96 -15.96
CA SER A 84 -11.54 36.34 -15.69
C SER A 84 -10.09 36.63 -16.06
N LYS A 85 -9.15 35.71 -15.76
CA LYS A 85 -7.73 35.89 -16.07
C LYS A 85 -7.51 35.89 -17.58
N LEU A 86 -8.16 34.98 -18.30
CA LEU A 86 -8.12 34.94 -19.77
C LEU A 86 -8.74 36.18 -20.44
N ASN A 87 -9.73 36.81 -19.81
CA ASN A 87 -10.35 38.05 -20.33
C ASN A 87 -9.54 39.32 -19.98
N LYS A 88 -8.81 39.35 -18.86
CA LYS A 88 -8.04 40.51 -18.41
C LYS A 88 -6.74 40.72 -19.18
N ASP A 89 -6.18 39.66 -19.76
CA ASP A 89 -4.94 39.73 -20.53
C ASP A 89 -5.11 40.48 -21.88
N GLY A 90 -6.32 40.96 -22.22
CA GLY A 90 -6.57 41.80 -23.40
C GLY A 90 -6.54 41.05 -24.74
N ASP A 91 -6.34 39.74 -24.71
CA ASP A 91 -6.20 38.91 -25.89
C ASP A 91 -7.54 38.55 -26.55
N ASN A 92 -7.79 39.11 -27.74
CA ASN A 92 -8.98 38.82 -28.56
C ASN A 92 -9.17 37.34 -28.87
N ALA A 93 -8.09 36.54 -28.93
CA ALA A 93 -8.15 35.10 -29.16
C ALA A 93 -8.87 34.37 -28.00
N PHE A 94 -8.52 34.70 -26.75
CA PHE A 94 -9.10 34.07 -25.55
C PHE A 94 -10.52 34.54 -25.25
N LEU A 95 -10.86 35.78 -25.60
CA LEU A 95 -12.24 36.26 -25.56
C LEU A 95 -13.16 35.43 -26.48
N LYS A 96 -12.66 35.06 -27.67
CA LYS A 96 -13.40 34.20 -28.62
C LYS A 96 -13.57 32.77 -28.09
N LEU A 97 -12.61 32.22 -27.34
CA LEU A 97 -12.74 30.88 -26.73
C LEU A 97 -13.90 30.78 -25.72
N ASN A 98 -14.15 31.86 -24.99
CA ASN A 98 -15.22 31.94 -24.00
C ASN A 98 -16.61 32.09 -24.63
N GLN A 99 -16.67 32.36 -25.93
CA GLN A 99 -17.89 32.51 -26.72
C GLN A 99 -18.13 31.31 -27.65
N CYS A 100 -17.33 30.25 -27.50
CA CYS A 100 -17.42 29.13 -28.42
C CYS A 100 -18.79 28.44 -28.40
N SER A 101 -19.30 28.06 -29.56
CA SER A 101 -20.51 27.22 -29.62
C SER A 101 -20.22 25.83 -29.02
N PRO A 102 -21.26 25.08 -28.59
CA PRO A 102 -21.09 23.69 -28.15
C PRO A 102 -20.42 22.81 -29.21
N GLU A 103 -20.78 22.96 -30.49
CA GLU A 103 -20.17 22.23 -31.60
C GLU A 103 -18.68 22.58 -31.78
N THR A 104 -18.33 23.84 -31.59
CA THR A 104 -16.93 24.28 -31.64
C THR A 104 -16.11 23.72 -30.45
N CYS A 105 -16.73 23.63 -29.26
CA CYS A 105 -16.12 23.00 -28.09
C CYS A 105 -15.88 21.50 -28.29
N GLU A 106 -16.73 20.81 -29.05
CA GLU A 106 -16.53 19.39 -29.40
C GLU A 106 -15.23 19.15 -30.17
N PHE A 107 -14.93 20.01 -31.16
CA PHE A 107 -13.67 19.92 -31.91
C PHE A 107 -12.45 20.14 -30.99
N TYR A 108 -12.54 21.11 -30.09
CA TYR A 108 -11.50 21.40 -29.11
C TYR A 108 -11.20 20.19 -28.22
N VAL A 109 -12.23 19.63 -27.57
CA VAL A 109 -12.09 18.49 -26.64
C VAL A 109 -11.47 17.29 -27.33
N LYS A 110 -11.94 16.99 -28.55
CA LYS A 110 -11.42 15.88 -29.35
C LYS A 110 -9.92 16.02 -29.63
N ASP A 111 -9.47 17.23 -29.98
CA ASP A 111 -8.05 17.50 -30.22
C ASP A 111 -7.22 17.43 -28.93
N VAL A 112 -7.72 17.97 -27.81
CA VAL A 112 -7.01 17.90 -26.53
C VAL A 112 -6.86 16.44 -26.07
N ILE A 113 -7.89 15.61 -26.24
CA ILE A 113 -7.82 14.17 -25.93
C ILE A 113 -6.71 13.50 -26.74
N ARG A 114 -6.62 13.79 -28.05
CA ARG A 114 -5.58 13.24 -28.91
C ARG A 114 -4.19 13.68 -28.48
N GLY A 115 -4.01 14.98 -28.21
CA GLY A 115 -2.73 15.52 -27.77
C GLY A 115 -2.31 14.95 -26.40
N LYS A 116 -3.23 14.93 -25.42
CA LYS A 116 -2.93 14.54 -24.04
C LYS A 116 -2.75 13.04 -23.87
N PHE A 117 -3.56 12.22 -24.55
CA PHE A 117 -3.62 10.77 -24.33
C PHE A 117 -3.04 9.93 -25.48
N HIS A 118 -2.26 10.53 -26.39
CA HIS A 118 -1.65 9.80 -27.52
C HIS A 118 -0.82 8.58 -27.13
N ALA A 119 -0.23 8.55 -25.95
CA ALA A 119 0.52 7.39 -25.48
C ALA A 119 -0.35 6.13 -25.33
N TYR A 120 -1.67 6.29 -25.25
CA TYR A 120 -2.62 5.20 -25.07
C TYR A 120 -3.18 4.64 -26.38
N PHE A 121 -3.16 5.34 -27.51
CA PHE A 121 -3.77 4.83 -28.75
C PHE A 121 -2.92 5.10 -29.98
N SER A 122 -2.94 4.14 -30.92
CA SER A 122 -2.27 4.25 -32.22
C SER A 122 -2.93 5.35 -33.07
N MET A 123 -2.22 5.82 -34.10
CA MET A 123 -2.75 6.80 -35.06
C MET A 123 -4.06 6.34 -35.72
N GLU A 124 -4.10 5.06 -36.11
CA GLU A 124 -5.23 4.44 -36.82
C GLU A 124 -6.47 4.33 -35.92
N ASP A 125 -6.28 4.02 -34.63
CA ASP A 125 -7.37 3.90 -33.65
C ASP A 125 -7.86 5.28 -33.13
N SER A 126 -7.09 6.35 -33.36
CA SER A 126 -7.25 7.63 -32.66
C SER A 126 -8.56 8.37 -32.96
N GLU A 127 -9.14 8.20 -34.15
CA GLU A 127 -10.36 8.92 -34.55
C GLU A 127 -11.60 8.37 -33.84
N GLN A 128 -11.79 7.06 -33.85
CA GLN A 128 -12.94 6.43 -33.19
C GLN A 128 -12.87 6.56 -31.68
N ILE A 129 -11.68 6.33 -31.09
CA ILE A 129 -11.47 6.42 -29.65
C ILE A 129 -11.66 7.87 -29.18
N ALA A 130 -11.06 8.85 -29.87
CA ALA A 130 -11.21 10.26 -29.49
C ALA A 130 -12.67 10.73 -29.60
N LYS A 131 -13.44 10.22 -30.57
CA LYS A 131 -14.87 10.57 -30.70
C LYS A 131 -15.67 10.14 -29.46
N ILE A 132 -15.51 8.90 -29.01
CA ILE A 132 -16.20 8.39 -27.81
C ILE A 132 -15.72 9.12 -26.56
N LEU A 133 -14.41 9.28 -26.40
CA LEU A 133 -13.85 9.95 -25.23
C LEU A 133 -14.27 11.41 -25.15
N LYS A 134 -14.40 12.09 -26.30
CA LYS A 134 -14.94 13.45 -26.37
C LYS A 134 -16.34 13.49 -25.77
N ASP A 135 -17.24 12.60 -26.20
CA ASP A 135 -18.59 12.54 -25.66
C ASP A 135 -18.60 12.25 -24.14
N ILE A 136 -17.75 11.31 -23.67
CA ILE A 136 -17.59 11.02 -22.23
C ILE A 136 -17.12 12.24 -21.43
N VAL A 137 -16.07 12.93 -21.89
CA VAL A 137 -15.53 14.13 -21.23
C VAL A 137 -16.59 15.22 -21.15
N LEU A 138 -17.35 15.42 -22.23
CA LEU A 138 -18.44 16.40 -22.24
C LEU A 138 -19.56 16.05 -21.26
N ARG A 139 -19.88 14.76 -21.06
CA ARG A 139 -20.80 14.34 -20.00
C ARG A 139 -20.24 14.64 -18.61
N ILE A 140 -18.96 14.38 -18.35
CA ILE A 140 -18.31 14.73 -17.08
C ILE A 140 -18.38 16.25 -16.84
N VAL A 141 -18.09 17.06 -17.86
CA VAL A 141 -18.22 18.53 -17.77
C VAL A 141 -19.64 18.93 -17.40
N GLN A 142 -20.65 18.37 -18.05
CA GLN A 142 -22.06 18.65 -17.74
C GLN A 142 -22.47 18.23 -16.33
N ILE A 143 -21.93 17.12 -15.82
CA ILE A 143 -22.19 16.63 -14.46
C ILE A 143 -21.62 17.61 -13.43
N VAL A 144 -20.36 18.03 -13.61
CA VAL A 144 -19.65 18.87 -12.65
C VAL A 144 -20.12 20.33 -12.68
N ILE A 145 -20.28 20.88 -13.89
CA ILE A 145 -20.61 22.30 -14.09
C ILE A 145 -22.13 22.51 -14.02
N GLY A 146 -22.93 21.47 -14.25
CA GLY A 146 -24.38 21.52 -14.23
C GLY A 146 -25.00 21.86 -15.59
N LYS A 147 -26.16 21.27 -15.87
CA LYS A 147 -26.87 21.34 -17.17
C LYS A 147 -27.30 22.76 -17.58
N ASN A 148 -27.47 23.67 -16.62
CA ASN A 148 -27.93 25.03 -16.86
C ASN A 148 -26.78 26.02 -17.15
N ASN A 149 -25.53 25.59 -16.99
CA ASN A 149 -24.37 26.41 -17.23
C ASN A 149 -23.84 26.19 -18.64
N LEU A 150 -23.42 27.28 -19.29
CA LEU A 150 -22.95 27.25 -20.67
C LEU A 150 -21.61 26.51 -20.75
N MET A 151 -21.56 25.45 -21.55
CA MET A 151 -20.32 24.74 -21.86
C MET A 151 -19.37 25.68 -22.60
N SER A 152 -18.14 25.78 -22.10
CA SER A 152 -17.09 26.64 -22.64
C SER A 152 -15.72 25.96 -22.53
N ILE A 153 -14.74 26.42 -23.32
CA ILE A 153 -13.37 25.91 -23.26
C ILE A 153 -12.81 26.02 -21.83
N THR A 154 -13.08 27.13 -21.14
CA THR A 154 -12.67 27.33 -19.74
C THR A 154 -13.25 26.28 -18.80
N SER A 155 -14.53 25.94 -18.94
CA SER A 155 -15.14 24.88 -18.13
C SER A 155 -14.58 23.49 -18.45
N ILE A 156 -14.27 23.22 -19.73
CA ILE A 156 -13.65 21.97 -20.17
C ILE A 156 -12.26 21.82 -19.55
N GLU A 157 -11.42 22.85 -19.64
CA GLU A 157 -10.05 22.83 -19.10
C GLU A 157 -10.03 22.70 -17.58
N THR A 158 -10.93 23.40 -16.89
CA THR A 158 -11.02 23.29 -15.43
C THR A 158 -11.40 21.86 -15.01
N VAL A 159 -12.36 21.22 -15.70
CA VAL A 159 -12.73 19.82 -15.43
C VAL A 159 -11.61 18.86 -15.81
N LEU A 160 -10.93 19.08 -16.94
CA LEU A 160 -9.77 18.28 -17.34
C LEU A 160 -8.64 18.34 -16.31
N TYR A 161 -8.48 19.47 -15.62
CA TYR A 161 -7.49 19.66 -14.56
C TYR A 161 -7.88 18.92 -13.27
N TYR A 162 -9.07 19.17 -12.72
CA TYR A 162 -9.49 18.55 -11.45
C TYR A 162 -9.81 17.05 -11.57
N PHE A 163 -10.35 16.60 -12.71
CA PHE A 163 -10.83 15.23 -12.90
C PHE A 163 -9.97 14.43 -13.89
N GLU A 164 -8.72 14.83 -14.10
CA GLU A 164 -7.77 14.13 -14.99
C GLU A 164 -7.70 12.63 -14.70
N ASN A 165 -7.66 12.24 -13.42
CA ASN A 165 -7.60 10.84 -13.03
C ASN A 165 -8.84 10.06 -13.49
N VAL A 166 -10.05 10.61 -13.31
CA VAL A 166 -11.30 9.98 -13.74
C VAL A 166 -11.32 9.83 -15.26
N ILE A 167 -10.95 10.89 -15.99
CA ILE A 167 -10.91 10.88 -17.45
C ILE A 167 -9.90 9.85 -17.95
N THR A 168 -8.71 9.79 -17.35
CA THR A 168 -7.69 8.78 -17.65
C THR A 168 -8.23 7.36 -17.46
N LYS A 169 -9.07 7.11 -16.45
CA LYS A 169 -9.72 5.79 -16.26
C LYS A 169 -10.72 5.46 -17.36
N TYR A 170 -11.45 6.44 -17.88
CA TYR A 170 -12.27 6.25 -19.07
C TYR A 170 -11.43 5.99 -20.33
N VAL A 171 -10.30 6.69 -20.51
CA VAL A 171 -9.35 6.41 -21.59
C VAL A 171 -8.88 4.96 -21.53
N GLN A 172 -8.47 4.50 -20.35
CA GLN A 172 -8.04 3.12 -20.12
C GLN A 172 -9.14 2.10 -20.42
N LEU A 173 -10.38 2.36 -19.99
CA LEU A 173 -11.52 1.50 -20.31
C LEU A 173 -11.78 1.44 -21.81
N VAL A 174 -11.97 2.59 -22.47
CA VAL A 174 -12.25 2.63 -23.92
C VAL A 174 -11.16 1.94 -24.72
N PHE A 175 -9.89 2.13 -24.33
CA PHE A 175 -8.77 1.46 -24.98
C PHE A 175 -8.85 -0.07 -24.87
N VAL A 176 -9.24 -0.57 -23.69
CA VAL A 176 -9.41 -2.01 -23.46
C VAL A 176 -10.51 -2.63 -24.34
N PHE A 177 -11.51 -1.84 -24.77
CA PHE A 177 -12.60 -2.29 -25.65
C PHE A 177 -12.45 -1.89 -27.11
N LYS A 178 -11.30 -1.37 -27.53
CA LYS A 178 -11.13 -0.85 -28.90
C LYS A 178 -11.48 -1.87 -30.00
N ASP A 179 -11.21 -3.15 -29.73
CA ASP A 179 -11.47 -4.26 -30.66
C ASP A 179 -12.89 -4.86 -30.52
N ALA A 180 -13.63 -4.49 -29.47
CA ALA A 180 -14.98 -4.97 -29.21
C ALA A 180 -16.02 -4.08 -29.91
N THR A 181 -16.17 -4.26 -31.22
CA THR A 181 -17.00 -3.41 -32.10
C THR A 181 -18.44 -3.25 -31.62
N VAL A 182 -19.06 -4.31 -31.09
CA VAL A 182 -20.42 -4.28 -30.53
C VAL A 182 -20.50 -3.34 -29.33
N VAL A 183 -19.61 -3.52 -28.34
CA VAL A 183 -19.55 -2.65 -27.15
C VAL A 183 -19.33 -1.19 -27.55
N MET A 184 -18.42 -0.95 -28.50
CA MET A 184 -18.14 0.40 -29.00
C MET A 184 -19.32 1.02 -29.75
N SER A 185 -20.18 0.22 -30.36
CA SER A 185 -21.43 0.66 -30.99
C SER A 185 -22.47 1.04 -29.94
N ASP A 186 -22.71 0.16 -28.97
CA ASP A 186 -23.69 0.38 -27.89
C ASP A 186 -23.34 1.62 -27.07
N VAL A 187 -22.05 1.82 -26.77
CA VAL A 187 -21.54 3.02 -26.09
C VAL A 187 -21.84 4.29 -26.89
N LYS A 188 -21.62 4.27 -28.21
CA LYS A 188 -21.93 5.42 -29.08
C LYS A 188 -23.42 5.71 -29.10
N GLU A 189 -24.25 4.68 -29.17
CA GLU A 189 -25.71 4.82 -29.17
C GLU A 189 -26.19 5.49 -27.88
N ILE A 190 -25.74 5.04 -26.71
CA ILE A 190 -26.13 5.61 -25.42
C ILE A 190 -25.67 7.06 -25.27
N LEU A 191 -24.44 7.37 -25.66
CA LEU A 191 -23.91 8.73 -25.58
C LEU A 191 -24.65 9.69 -26.53
N SER A 192 -25.16 9.17 -27.65
CA SER A 192 -25.94 9.91 -28.65
C SER A 192 -27.44 9.97 -28.34
N ASN A 193 -27.93 9.15 -27.40
CA ASN A 193 -29.36 9.05 -27.11
C ASN A 193 -29.87 10.28 -26.34
N CYS A 194 -30.67 11.11 -27.03
CA CYS A 194 -31.29 12.31 -26.47
C CYS A 194 -32.44 12.02 -25.48
N GLU A 195 -32.98 10.80 -25.43
CA GLU A 195 -34.06 10.42 -24.51
C GLU A 195 -33.54 10.22 -23.07
N LEU A 196 -32.27 9.83 -22.91
CA LEU A 196 -31.59 9.79 -21.61
C LEU A 196 -31.19 11.21 -21.22
N THR A 197 -32.10 11.91 -20.54
CA THR A 197 -31.97 13.36 -20.29
C THR A 197 -30.92 13.75 -19.25
N MET A 198 -30.36 12.79 -18.51
CA MET A 198 -29.34 13.00 -17.48
C MET A 198 -27.96 12.46 -17.89
N SER A 199 -26.97 13.35 -18.00
CA SER A 199 -25.58 13.01 -18.36
C SER A 199 -24.96 11.97 -17.42
N LEU A 200 -25.39 11.97 -16.15
CA LEU A 200 -24.93 11.03 -15.13
C LEU A 200 -25.49 9.61 -15.33
N GLU A 201 -26.74 9.49 -15.81
CA GLU A 201 -27.34 8.21 -16.21
C GLU A 201 -26.62 7.61 -17.40
N GLN A 202 -26.42 8.41 -18.45
CA GLN A 202 -25.69 8.00 -19.65
C GLN A 202 -24.30 7.51 -19.31
N LEU A 203 -23.56 8.26 -18.48
CA LEU A 203 -22.20 7.88 -18.08
C LEU A 203 -22.19 6.59 -17.25
N THR A 204 -23.17 6.41 -16.37
CA THR A 204 -23.32 5.19 -15.57
C THR A 204 -23.63 3.98 -16.46
N MET A 205 -24.57 4.12 -17.39
CA MET A 205 -24.92 3.06 -18.36
C MET A 205 -23.76 2.68 -19.27
N VAL A 206 -23.04 3.67 -19.82
CA VAL A 206 -21.84 3.44 -20.63
C VAL A 206 -20.79 2.64 -19.85
N THR A 207 -20.57 3.01 -18.59
CA THR A 207 -19.62 2.30 -17.73
C THR A 207 -20.10 0.88 -17.42
N SER A 208 -21.40 0.69 -17.18
CA SER A 208 -22.01 -0.63 -16.97
C SER A 208 -21.79 -1.55 -18.17
N ILE A 209 -22.11 -1.11 -19.38
CA ILE A 209 -21.99 -1.94 -20.60
C ILE A 209 -20.53 -2.36 -20.85
N MET A 210 -19.61 -1.42 -20.70
CA MET A 210 -18.19 -1.73 -20.75
C MET A 210 -17.83 -2.83 -19.74
N CYS A 211 -18.31 -2.74 -18.51
CA CYS A 211 -18.01 -3.75 -17.49
C CYS A 211 -18.73 -5.09 -17.73
N GLU A 212 -19.95 -5.07 -18.27
CA GLU A 212 -20.74 -6.26 -18.57
C GLU A 212 -20.10 -7.13 -19.65
N TYR A 213 -19.36 -6.53 -20.60
CA TYR A 213 -18.57 -7.30 -21.57
C TYR A 213 -17.66 -8.32 -20.89
N PHE A 214 -16.97 -7.94 -19.81
CA PHE A 214 -16.11 -8.87 -19.06
C PHE A 214 -16.87 -9.95 -18.32
N LEU A 215 -18.18 -9.76 -18.09
CA LEU A 215 -19.05 -10.73 -17.44
C LEU A 215 -19.69 -11.70 -18.42
N THR A 216 -19.89 -11.31 -19.68
CA THR A 216 -20.56 -12.12 -20.70
C THR A 216 -19.58 -12.77 -21.68
N HIS A 217 -18.42 -12.16 -21.91
CA HIS A 217 -17.42 -12.70 -22.82
C HIS A 217 -16.58 -13.79 -22.14
N GLU A 218 -16.38 -14.92 -22.82
CA GLU A 218 -15.47 -15.99 -22.41
C GLU A 218 -14.27 -16.00 -23.36
N PRO A 219 -13.07 -15.60 -22.92
CA PRO A 219 -11.89 -15.59 -23.78
C PRO A 219 -11.42 -17.02 -24.05
N PRO A 220 -10.84 -17.31 -25.23
CA PRO A 220 -10.12 -18.56 -25.46
C PRO A 220 -8.91 -18.68 -24.52
N GLU A 221 -8.46 -19.90 -24.22
CA GLU A 221 -7.34 -20.14 -23.29
C GLU A 221 -6.07 -19.38 -23.67
N SER A 222 -5.81 -19.22 -24.97
CA SER A 222 -4.66 -18.47 -25.51
C SER A 222 -4.68 -16.97 -25.20
N GLU A 223 -5.85 -16.40 -24.89
CA GLU A 223 -6.05 -14.98 -24.61
C GLU A 223 -6.35 -14.72 -23.13
N LEU A 224 -6.36 -15.76 -22.29
CA LEU A 224 -6.75 -15.65 -20.88
C LEU A 224 -5.86 -14.66 -20.10
N GLU A 225 -4.56 -14.63 -20.38
CA GLU A 225 -3.61 -13.73 -19.72
C GLU A 225 -3.85 -12.26 -20.11
N ASP A 226 -4.03 -12.00 -21.41
CA ASP A 226 -4.38 -10.66 -21.92
C ASP A 226 -5.74 -10.20 -21.38
N PHE A 227 -6.74 -11.10 -21.40
CA PHE A 227 -8.06 -10.83 -20.82
C PHE A 227 -7.98 -10.53 -19.32
N ALA A 228 -7.19 -11.28 -18.54
CA ALA A 228 -7.00 -11.02 -17.12
C ALA A 228 -6.33 -9.66 -16.85
N SER A 229 -5.37 -9.28 -17.69
CA SER A 229 -4.73 -7.96 -17.64
C SER A 229 -5.73 -6.83 -17.93
N LYS A 230 -6.48 -6.95 -19.02
CA LYS A 230 -7.56 -6.03 -19.42
C LYS A 230 -8.63 -5.89 -18.33
N MET A 231 -9.03 -7.01 -17.71
CA MET A 231 -10.02 -7.01 -16.64
C MET A 231 -9.49 -6.36 -15.35
N THR A 232 -8.20 -6.50 -15.07
CA THR A 232 -7.54 -5.79 -13.95
C THR A 232 -7.58 -4.28 -14.16
N ILE A 233 -7.33 -3.80 -15.38
CA ILE A 233 -7.46 -2.38 -15.75
C ILE A 233 -8.90 -1.92 -15.53
N ALA A 234 -9.90 -2.70 -15.97
CA ALA A 234 -11.30 -2.38 -15.76
C ALA A 234 -11.70 -2.32 -14.28
N CYS A 235 -11.24 -3.27 -13.46
CA CYS A 235 -11.42 -3.23 -12.00
C CYS A 235 -10.85 -1.96 -11.36
N GLN A 236 -9.66 -1.52 -11.78
CA GLN A 236 -9.05 -0.29 -11.25
C GLN A 236 -9.80 0.97 -11.70
N ALA A 237 -10.24 1.00 -12.96
CA ALA A 237 -11.01 2.12 -13.51
C ALA A 237 -12.36 2.27 -12.80
N THR A 238 -13.10 1.17 -12.64
CA THR A 238 -14.42 1.17 -11.97
C THR A 238 -14.37 1.70 -10.54
N ILE A 239 -13.33 1.41 -9.76
CA ILE A 239 -13.18 1.97 -8.39
C ILE A 239 -13.13 3.50 -8.44
N THR A 240 -12.35 4.06 -9.35
CA THR A 240 -12.19 5.52 -9.47
C THR A 240 -13.50 6.17 -9.94
N ILE A 241 -14.17 5.55 -10.91
CA ILE A 241 -15.46 6.02 -11.43
C ILE A 241 -16.54 5.94 -10.35
N LEU A 242 -16.63 4.85 -9.58
CA LEU A 242 -17.57 4.74 -8.47
C LEU A 242 -17.39 5.86 -7.44
N LYS A 243 -16.14 6.19 -7.09
CA LYS A 243 -15.84 7.32 -6.19
C LYS A 243 -16.34 8.64 -6.77
N PHE A 244 -16.10 8.89 -8.07
CA PHE A 244 -16.63 10.06 -8.75
C PHE A 244 -18.16 10.11 -8.70
N LEU A 245 -18.86 9.02 -9.05
CA LEU A 245 -20.33 8.97 -9.04
C LEU A 245 -20.92 9.22 -7.63
N ARG A 246 -20.26 8.74 -6.57
CA ARG A 246 -20.68 9.00 -5.18
C ARG A 246 -20.53 10.46 -4.79
N GLN A 247 -19.45 11.13 -5.21
CA GLN A 247 -19.25 12.55 -4.95
C GLN A 247 -20.37 13.41 -5.57
N GLN A 248 -21.03 12.90 -6.62
CA GLN A 248 -22.18 13.55 -7.26
C GLN A 248 -23.53 13.22 -6.59
N GLN A 249 -23.52 12.57 -5.41
CA GLN A 249 -24.72 12.18 -4.63
C GLN A 249 -25.74 11.31 -5.40
N TYR A 250 -25.28 10.54 -6.39
CA TYR A 250 -26.14 9.78 -7.30
C TYR A 250 -26.52 8.37 -6.79
N THR A 251 -26.40 8.13 -5.48
CA THR A 251 -26.44 6.78 -4.91
C THR A 251 -27.83 6.15 -4.84
N GLU A 252 -28.89 6.95 -4.93
CA GLU A 252 -30.29 6.50 -4.77
C GLU A 252 -30.93 5.99 -6.08
N PHE A 253 -30.30 6.24 -7.22
CA PHE A 253 -30.87 5.88 -8.52
C PHE A 253 -30.70 4.39 -8.81
N LYS A 254 -31.76 3.78 -9.37
CA LYS A 254 -31.76 2.36 -9.76
C LYS A 254 -30.58 2.00 -10.67
N ILE A 255 -30.27 2.88 -11.63
CA ILE A 255 -29.16 2.70 -12.59
C ILE A 255 -27.81 2.60 -11.88
N TYR A 256 -27.60 3.38 -10.81
CA TYR A 256 -26.39 3.29 -9.99
C TYR A 256 -26.33 1.95 -9.23
N GLN A 257 -27.45 1.48 -8.69
CA GLN A 257 -27.51 0.18 -8.00
C GLN A 257 -27.26 -0.99 -8.95
N ASP A 258 -27.77 -0.92 -10.18
CA ASP A 258 -27.51 -1.89 -11.24
C ASP A 258 -26.01 -1.88 -11.61
N PHE A 259 -25.41 -0.70 -11.79
CA PHE A 259 -23.97 -0.56 -12.02
C PHE A 259 -23.12 -1.11 -10.86
N LEU A 260 -23.52 -0.86 -9.62
CA LEU A 260 -22.83 -1.37 -8.44
C LEU A 260 -22.87 -2.91 -8.40
N SER A 261 -24.00 -3.51 -8.78
CA SER A 261 -24.13 -4.96 -8.95
C SER A 261 -23.18 -5.51 -10.03
N VAL A 262 -23.01 -4.80 -11.15
CA VAL A 262 -22.03 -5.16 -12.20
C VAL A 262 -20.61 -5.06 -11.66
N CYS A 263 -20.26 -3.99 -10.95
CA CYS A 263 -18.94 -3.82 -10.34
C CYS A 263 -18.59 -4.94 -9.36
N ARG A 264 -19.52 -5.31 -8.47
CA ARG A 264 -19.34 -6.41 -7.51
C ARG A 264 -19.04 -7.73 -8.23
N GLN A 265 -19.76 -8.03 -9.31
CA GLN A 265 -19.54 -9.23 -10.12
C GLN A 265 -18.19 -9.18 -10.86
N LEU A 266 -17.83 -8.03 -11.44
CA LEU A 266 -16.57 -7.84 -12.16
C LEU A 266 -15.37 -8.12 -11.25
N HIS A 267 -15.36 -7.51 -10.07
CA HIS A 267 -14.28 -7.70 -9.10
C HIS A 267 -14.24 -9.12 -8.56
N MET A 268 -15.38 -9.77 -8.32
CA MET A 268 -15.37 -11.19 -7.95
C MET A 268 -14.82 -12.08 -9.06
N ARG A 269 -15.21 -11.83 -10.32
CA ARG A 269 -14.66 -12.57 -11.46
C ARG A 269 -13.15 -12.37 -11.55
N ALA A 270 -12.64 -11.17 -11.27
CA ALA A 270 -11.20 -10.88 -11.25
C ALA A 270 -10.47 -11.65 -10.17
N LEU A 271 -11.04 -11.70 -8.96
CA LEU A 271 -10.47 -12.46 -7.86
C LEU A 271 -10.44 -13.96 -8.17
N ILE A 272 -11.48 -14.49 -8.82
CA ILE A 272 -11.54 -15.90 -9.25
C ILE A 272 -10.43 -16.18 -10.27
N ILE A 273 -10.34 -15.40 -11.35
CA ILE A 273 -9.31 -15.59 -12.39
C ILE A 273 -7.90 -15.50 -11.79
N LYS A 274 -7.67 -14.55 -10.87
CA LYS A 274 -6.36 -14.32 -10.27
C LYS A 274 -5.90 -15.43 -9.33
N HIS A 275 -6.81 -16.00 -8.54
CA HIS A 275 -6.44 -16.87 -7.40
C HIS A 275 -6.75 -18.35 -7.61
N PHE A 276 -7.57 -18.73 -8.60
CA PHE A 276 -8.00 -20.12 -8.78
C PHE A 276 -7.02 -20.86 -9.71
N MET A 277 -6.67 -22.11 -9.36
CA MET A 277 -5.62 -22.89 -10.03
C MET A 277 -5.96 -23.38 -11.44
N LYS A 278 -7.23 -23.36 -11.82
CA LYS A 278 -7.67 -23.58 -13.19
C LYS A 278 -8.61 -22.44 -13.55
N PRO A 279 -8.52 -21.88 -14.77
CA PRO A 279 -9.68 -21.21 -15.32
C PRO A 279 -10.81 -22.24 -15.24
N ILE A 280 -11.88 -21.91 -14.54
CA ILE A 280 -13.07 -22.75 -14.54
C ILE A 280 -13.53 -22.73 -16.00
N THR A 281 -13.13 -23.75 -16.79
CA THR A 281 -13.29 -23.83 -18.25
C THR A 281 -14.73 -24.05 -18.69
N SER A 282 -15.66 -23.65 -17.84
CA SER A 282 -17.06 -23.47 -18.17
C SER A 282 -17.69 -22.63 -17.06
N PHE A 283 -17.98 -21.35 -17.29
CA PHE A 283 -18.84 -20.62 -16.35
C PHE A 283 -20.29 -21.17 -16.37
N THR A 284 -20.59 -22.19 -17.20
CA THR A 284 -21.92 -22.79 -17.33
C THR A 284 -22.02 -24.33 -17.47
N THR A 285 -20.95 -25.13 -17.61
CA THR A 285 -21.10 -26.55 -18.02
C THR A 285 -20.10 -27.55 -17.40
N ARG A 286 -20.15 -27.68 -16.07
CA ARG A 286 -20.01 -28.94 -15.28
C ARG A 286 -19.66 -28.56 -13.84
N ILE A 287 -20.65 -27.95 -13.19
CA ILE A 287 -20.70 -27.90 -11.75
C ILE A 287 -21.89 -28.75 -11.43
N ASP A 288 -21.66 -29.84 -10.70
CA ASP A 288 -22.65 -30.83 -10.32
C ASP A 288 -24.00 -30.17 -10.03
N ASN A 289 -25.06 -30.80 -10.55
CA ASN A 289 -26.48 -30.41 -10.51
C ASN A 289 -27.07 -30.22 -9.09
N ASN A 290 -26.30 -29.70 -8.14
CA ASN A 290 -26.76 -29.33 -6.80
C ASN A 290 -26.09 -28.07 -6.21
N ASN A 291 -25.29 -27.30 -6.95
CA ASN A 291 -24.96 -25.91 -6.55
C ASN A 291 -24.35 -25.13 -7.73
N ASN A 292 -25.17 -24.38 -8.47
CA ASN A 292 -24.78 -23.47 -9.54
C ASN A 292 -23.50 -22.68 -9.19
N GLY A 293 -22.38 -22.95 -9.88
CA GLY A 293 -21.14 -22.19 -9.67
C GLY A 293 -21.08 -20.84 -10.38
N ASN A 294 -22.19 -20.10 -10.30
CA ASN A 294 -22.24 -18.65 -10.40
C ASN A 294 -22.76 -17.99 -9.09
N ASN A 295 -22.97 -18.76 -8.01
CA ASN A 295 -23.69 -18.30 -6.82
C ASN A 295 -22.81 -17.74 -5.68
N PHE A 296 -21.80 -16.91 -5.97
CA PHE A 296 -21.47 -15.90 -4.96
C PHE A 296 -22.55 -14.83 -5.08
N GLU A 297 -23.51 -14.79 -4.13
CA GLU A 297 -24.65 -13.85 -4.15
C GLU A 297 -24.21 -12.40 -3.88
N VAL A 298 -23.26 -11.89 -4.67
CA VAL A 298 -22.63 -10.59 -4.48
C VAL A 298 -23.42 -9.47 -5.12
N ARG A 299 -24.36 -9.77 -6.02
CA ARG A 299 -25.23 -8.76 -6.66
C ARG A 299 -25.91 -7.86 -5.64
N LYS A 300 -26.36 -8.45 -4.53
CA LYS A 300 -27.07 -7.76 -3.45
C LYS A 300 -26.15 -6.98 -2.49
N GLY A 301 -24.84 -7.08 -2.64
CA GLY A 301 -23.84 -6.39 -1.81
C GLY A 301 -23.02 -7.30 -0.92
N PHE A 302 -21.72 -7.01 -0.78
CA PHE A 302 -20.81 -7.75 0.10
C PHE A 302 -21.11 -7.50 1.58
N LEU A 303 -21.61 -6.30 1.91
CA LEU A 303 -21.90 -5.85 3.28
C LEU A 303 -23.39 -5.85 3.61
N LYS A 304 -24.22 -6.52 2.79
CA LYS A 304 -25.65 -6.65 3.09
C LYS A 304 -25.92 -7.49 4.34
N ASP A 305 -25.06 -8.47 4.61
CA ASP A 305 -25.13 -9.34 5.77
C ASP A 305 -23.71 -9.78 6.18
N VAL A 306 -23.46 -9.84 7.49
CA VAL A 306 -22.15 -10.18 8.08
C VAL A 306 -21.61 -11.54 7.62
N ASN A 307 -22.47 -12.46 7.17
CA ASN A 307 -22.09 -13.80 6.74
C ASN A 307 -21.73 -13.90 5.25
N ILE A 308 -21.98 -12.88 4.42
CA ILE A 308 -21.73 -12.96 2.97
C ILE A 308 -20.24 -13.16 2.69
N ILE A 309 -19.38 -12.30 3.22
CA ILE A 309 -17.92 -12.42 3.05
C ILE A 309 -17.39 -13.75 3.62
N PRO A 310 -17.75 -14.16 4.86
CA PRO A 310 -17.40 -15.48 5.38
C PRO A 310 -17.82 -16.65 4.49
N LYS A 311 -19.04 -16.62 3.91
CA LYS A 311 -19.52 -17.64 2.97
C LYS A 311 -18.71 -17.65 1.67
N ILE A 312 -18.39 -16.47 1.12
CA ILE A 312 -17.52 -16.35 -0.06
C ILE A 312 -16.17 -16.99 0.21
N ILE A 313 -15.51 -16.65 1.32
CA ILE A 313 -14.21 -17.21 1.68
C ILE A 313 -14.30 -18.74 1.80
N LYS A 314 -15.28 -19.26 2.54
CA LYS A 314 -15.47 -20.72 2.71
C LYS A 314 -15.69 -21.43 1.39
N SER A 315 -16.49 -20.87 0.48
CA SER A 315 -16.73 -21.47 -0.83
C SER A 315 -15.51 -21.38 -1.75
N ALA A 316 -14.82 -20.23 -1.80
CA ALA A 316 -13.65 -20.01 -2.64
C ALA A 316 -12.45 -20.88 -2.22
N THR A 317 -12.24 -21.07 -0.91
CA THR A 317 -11.12 -21.87 -0.40
C THR A 317 -11.13 -23.35 -0.84
N LYS A 318 -12.26 -23.86 -1.35
CA LYS A 318 -12.37 -25.20 -1.95
C LYS A 318 -11.64 -25.29 -3.31
N TYR A 319 -11.56 -24.18 -4.03
CA TYR A 319 -10.96 -24.10 -5.37
C TYR A 319 -9.51 -23.59 -5.36
N ILE A 320 -9.07 -23.04 -4.22
CA ILE A 320 -7.71 -22.55 -4.01
C ILE A 320 -6.87 -23.66 -3.37
N ILE A 321 -6.02 -24.31 -4.16
CA ILE A 321 -5.19 -25.44 -3.73
C ILE A 321 -4.05 -24.97 -2.80
N LEU A 322 -3.37 -23.88 -3.17
CA LEU A 322 -2.20 -23.40 -2.44
C LEU A 322 -2.62 -22.67 -1.15
N PRO A 323 -2.15 -23.10 0.04
CA PRO A 323 -2.55 -22.49 1.32
C PRO A 323 -2.23 -20.99 1.43
N HIS A 324 -1.15 -20.52 0.83
CA HIS A 324 -0.77 -19.10 0.82
C HIS A 324 -1.70 -18.25 -0.04
N SER A 325 -2.19 -18.79 -1.16
CA SER A 325 -3.14 -18.12 -2.05
C SER A 325 -4.49 -17.86 -1.38
N LYS A 326 -4.89 -18.67 -0.39
CA LYS A 326 -6.11 -18.42 0.40
C LYS A 326 -6.03 -17.09 1.16
N ILE A 327 -4.87 -16.77 1.73
CA ILE A 327 -4.64 -15.51 2.45
C ILE A 327 -4.58 -14.32 1.50
N TYR A 328 -3.98 -14.48 0.32
CA TYR A 328 -3.98 -13.42 -0.69
C TYR A 328 -5.38 -13.17 -1.26
N PHE A 329 -6.16 -14.22 -1.48
CA PHE A 329 -7.56 -14.10 -1.87
C PHE A 329 -8.37 -13.31 -0.83
N ILE A 330 -8.27 -13.67 0.47
CA ILE A 330 -8.99 -12.95 1.53
C ILE A 330 -8.59 -11.48 1.55
N ARG A 331 -7.29 -11.18 1.48
CA ARG A 331 -6.80 -9.79 1.45
C ARG A 331 -7.35 -9.01 0.27
N ASP A 332 -7.25 -9.57 -0.93
CA ASP A 332 -7.67 -8.89 -2.15
C ASP A 332 -9.21 -8.74 -2.20
N LEU A 333 -9.96 -9.71 -1.64
CA LEU A 333 -11.41 -9.62 -1.44
C LEU A 333 -11.78 -8.46 -0.50
N LEU A 334 -11.16 -8.38 0.68
CA LEU A 334 -11.44 -7.32 1.65
C LEU A 334 -11.12 -5.94 1.06
N HIS A 335 -10.01 -5.81 0.32
CA HIS A 335 -9.66 -4.57 -0.37
C HIS A 335 -10.69 -4.18 -1.45
N ALA A 336 -11.21 -5.16 -2.20
CA ALA A 336 -12.28 -4.92 -3.17
C ALA A 336 -13.57 -4.47 -2.46
N VAL A 337 -13.93 -5.09 -1.34
CA VAL A 337 -15.08 -4.67 -0.51
C VAL A 337 -14.91 -3.23 -0.01
N GLU A 338 -13.76 -2.88 0.56
CA GLU A 338 -13.48 -1.51 1.03
C GLU A 338 -13.58 -0.47 -0.10
N SER A 339 -13.23 -0.86 -1.33
CA SER A 339 -13.26 0.04 -2.48
C SER A 339 -14.65 0.17 -3.11
N ILE A 340 -15.47 -0.89 -3.05
CA ILE A 340 -16.76 -0.99 -3.78
C ILE A 340 -17.94 -0.76 -2.87
N GLU A 341 -17.92 -1.19 -1.62
CA GLU A 341 -18.99 -0.89 -0.66
C GLU A 341 -18.58 0.39 0.08
N HIS A 342 -19.46 1.37 0.17
CA HIS A 342 -19.16 2.65 0.82
C HIS A 342 -19.03 2.44 2.34
N VAL A 343 -17.85 2.00 2.79
CA VAL A 343 -17.59 1.58 4.18
C VAL A 343 -17.65 2.75 5.15
N GLU A 344 -17.58 4.00 4.69
CA GLU A 344 -17.79 5.17 5.54
C GLU A 344 -19.25 5.33 6.01
N GLU A 345 -20.20 4.67 5.34
CA GLU A 345 -21.60 4.65 5.78
C GLU A 345 -21.77 3.77 7.02
N PHE A 346 -22.48 4.28 8.04
CA PHE A 346 -22.57 3.66 9.36
C PHE A 346 -22.95 2.16 9.34
N ASP A 347 -23.96 1.77 8.55
CA ASP A 347 -24.42 0.37 8.49
C ASP A 347 -23.41 -0.56 7.79
N ASN A 348 -22.78 -0.07 6.71
CA ASN A 348 -21.72 -0.79 6.01
C ASN A 348 -20.48 -0.91 6.91
N GLN A 349 -20.10 0.18 7.58
CA GLN A 349 -18.98 0.23 8.52
C GLN A 349 -19.15 -0.82 9.61
N LYS A 350 -20.32 -0.86 10.25
CA LYS A 350 -20.65 -1.81 11.30
C LYS A 350 -20.59 -3.25 10.81
N THR A 351 -21.20 -3.54 9.65
CA THR A 351 -21.17 -4.90 9.08
C THR A 351 -19.75 -5.32 8.72
N PHE A 352 -18.95 -4.42 8.15
CA PHE A 352 -17.56 -4.70 7.80
C PHE A 352 -16.70 -4.92 9.04
N GLN A 353 -16.88 -4.09 10.07
CA GLN A 353 -16.24 -4.26 11.37
C GLN A 353 -16.53 -5.64 11.99
N ASP A 354 -17.79 -6.10 11.94
CA ASP A 354 -18.18 -7.42 12.43
C ASP A 354 -17.51 -8.55 11.62
N VAL A 355 -17.39 -8.40 10.30
CA VAL A 355 -16.65 -9.33 9.44
C VAL A 355 -15.17 -9.38 9.84
N ILE A 356 -14.51 -8.23 9.97
CA ILE A 356 -13.10 -8.16 10.36
C ILE A 356 -12.89 -8.75 11.76
N GLN A 357 -13.79 -8.47 12.70
CA GLN A 357 -13.76 -9.03 14.05
C GLN A 357 -13.90 -10.55 14.02
N THR A 358 -14.76 -11.09 13.15
CA THR A 358 -14.93 -12.55 12.96
C THR A 358 -13.65 -13.19 12.41
N LEU A 359 -13.02 -12.59 11.39
CA LEU A 359 -11.75 -13.06 10.83
C LEU A 359 -10.62 -13.04 11.87
N PHE A 360 -10.61 -12.03 12.75
CA PHE A 360 -9.62 -11.90 13.82
C PHE A 360 -9.83 -12.88 14.98
N ASN A 361 -11.07 -13.04 15.45
CA ASN A 361 -11.40 -13.88 16.60
C ASN A 361 -11.38 -15.37 16.23
N GLU A 362 -11.85 -15.72 15.03
CA GLU A 362 -12.06 -17.11 14.60
C GLU A 362 -11.34 -17.46 13.28
N PRO A 363 -10.04 -17.18 13.13
CA PRO A 363 -9.33 -17.45 11.87
C PRO A 363 -9.31 -18.94 11.51
N GLN A 364 -9.47 -19.84 12.49
CA GLN A 364 -9.57 -21.28 12.27
C GLN A 364 -10.75 -21.70 11.40
N ASN A 365 -11.79 -20.86 11.30
CA ASN A 365 -12.95 -21.13 10.45
C ASN A 365 -12.68 -20.86 8.96
N PHE A 366 -11.53 -20.26 8.64
CA PHE A 366 -11.17 -19.82 7.29
C PHE A 366 -9.86 -20.45 6.79
N VAL A 367 -8.92 -20.72 7.70
CA VAL A 367 -7.62 -21.30 7.38
C VAL A 367 -7.17 -22.34 8.40
N GLU A 368 -6.64 -23.46 7.91
CA GLU A 368 -6.35 -24.65 8.72
C GLU A 368 -5.01 -24.57 9.45
N LEU A 369 -3.95 -24.14 8.75
CA LEU A 369 -2.60 -24.09 9.30
C LEU A 369 -2.43 -22.91 10.25
N SER A 370 -1.71 -23.15 11.33
CA SER A 370 -1.53 -22.19 12.42
C SER A 370 -0.78 -20.92 12.03
N LEU A 371 0.13 -20.98 11.05
CA LEU A 371 0.70 -19.77 10.42
C LEU A 371 -0.35 -18.91 9.75
N TRP A 372 -1.19 -19.50 8.91
CA TRP A 372 -2.16 -18.73 8.13
C TRP A 372 -3.19 -18.11 9.05
N LYS A 373 -3.53 -18.78 10.16
CA LYS A 373 -4.34 -18.17 11.22
C LYS A 373 -3.70 -16.90 11.77
N TYR A 374 -2.38 -16.91 12.02
CA TYR A 374 -1.66 -15.74 12.48
C TYR A 374 -1.62 -14.63 11.43
N LEU A 375 -1.34 -14.96 10.17
CA LEU A 375 -1.30 -13.98 9.07
C LEU A 375 -2.67 -13.35 8.82
N LEU A 376 -3.75 -14.13 8.89
CA LEU A 376 -5.12 -13.61 8.80
C LEU A 376 -5.42 -12.65 9.95
N LYS A 377 -5.05 -12.99 11.18
CA LYS A 377 -5.17 -12.07 12.33
C LYS A 377 -4.41 -10.77 12.11
N PHE A 378 -3.18 -10.86 11.61
CA PHE A 378 -2.36 -9.69 11.36
C PHE A 378 -2.96 -8.80 10.25
N GLN A 379 -3.49 -9.39 9.17
CA GLN A 379 -4.21 -8.66 8.13
C GLN A 379 -5.46 -7.97 8.67
N SER A 380 -6.26 -8.66 9.49
CA SER A 380 -7.43 -8.07 10.15
C SER A 380 -7.03 -6.91 11.05
N LEU A 381 -5.96 -7.05 11.84
CA LEU A 381 -5.45 -5.97 12.69
C LEU A 381 -4.95 -4.78 11.86
N GLU A 382 -4.30 -5.03 10.72
CA GLU A 382 -3.85 -3.97 9.81
C GLU A 382 -5.03 -3.11 9.32
N ILE A 383 -6.15 -3.73 8.97
CA ILE A 383 -7.39 -3.03 8.60
C ILE A 383 -7.96 -2.24 9.79
N LEU A 384 -8.04 -2.85 10.98
CA LEU A 384 -8.54 -2.17 12.19
C LEU A 384 -7.68 -0.96 12.56
N VAL A 385 -6.36 -1.09 12.45
CA VAL A 385 -5.40 -0.01 12.77
C VAL A 385 -5.53 1.14 11.77
N ARG A 386 -5.54 0.84 10.47
CA ARG A 386 -5.67 1.88 9.41
C ARG A 386 -6.96 2.69 9.56
N ASN A 387 -8.05 2.03 9.94
CA ASN A 387 -9.36 2.65 10.11
C ASN A 387 -9.64 3.14 11.55
N GLN A 388 -8.67 3.07 12.48
CA GLN A 388 -8.82 3.49 13.88
C GLN A 388 -9.92 2.74 14.67
N TRP A 389 -10.22 1.50 14.31
CA TRP A 389 -11.29 0.67 14.92
C TRP A 389 -10.80 -0.22 16.07
N LEU A 390 -9.80 0.24 16.83
CA LEU A 390 -9.23 -0.55 17.93
C LEU A 390 -10.20 -0.79 19.09
N HIS A 391 -11.26 0.02 19.22
CA HIS A 391 -12.32 -0.13 20.21
C HIS A 391 -13.07 -1.47 20.12
N ILE A 392 -12.94 -2.19 18.99
CA ILE A 392 -13.60 -3.47 18.72
C ILE A 392 -12.79 -4.65 19.27
N LEU A 393 -11.52 -4.43 19.63
CA LEU A 393 -10.66 -5.46 20.20
C LEU A 393 -11.02 -5.70 21.67
N LYS A 394 -11.56 -6.89 21.96
CA LYS A 394 -12.00 -7.28 23.30
C LYS A 394 -10.87 -7.79 24.22
N SER A 395 -9.64 -7.98 23.70
CA SER A 395 -8.56 -8.66 24.42
C SER A 395 -7.29 -7.82 24.59
N PRO A 396 -6.75 -7.70 25.81
CA PRO A 396 -5.44 -7.08 26.05
C PRO A 396 -4.28 -7.76 25.33
N LYS A 397 -4.41 -9.04 24.98
CA LYS A 397 -3.37 -9.78 24.22
C LYS A 397 -3.19 -9.25 22.80
N ALA A 398 -4.21 -8.58 22.24
CA ALA A 398 -4.12 -7.97 20.93
C ALA A 398 -3.19 -6.74 20.90
N PHE A 399 -2.88 -6.13 22.05
CA PHE A 399 -2.07 -4.90 22.10
C PHE A 399 -0.65 -5.09 21.55
N ILE A 400 0.00 -6.22 21.85
CA ILE A 400 1.34 -6.51 21.31
C ILE A 400 1.28 -6.67 19.78
N ASP A 401 0.27 -7.37 19.27
CA ASP A 401 0.10 -7.55 17.83
C ASP A 401 -0.23 -6.21 17.13
N VAL A 402 -1.01 -5.33 17.78
CA VAL A 402 -1.29 -3.96 17.31
C VAL A 402 -0.02 -3.10 17.25
N VAL A 403 0.87 -3.19 18.26
CA VAL A 403 2.17 -2.50 18.22
C VAL A 403 2.98 -2.94 17.01
N HIS A 404 3.08 -4.24 16.72
CA HIS A 404 3.80 -4.75 15.56
C HIS A 404 3.20 -4.29 14.23
N VAL A 405 1.86 -4.19 14.14
CA VAL A 405 1.19 -3.64 12.95
C VAL A 405 1.54 -2.17 12.76
N TYR A 406 1.47 -1.36 13.82
CA TYR A 406 1.90 0.04 13.74
C TYR A 406 3.38 0.17 13.37
N GLU A 407 4.26 -0.64 13.96
CA GLU A 407 5.69 -0.66 13.61
C GLU A 407 5.87 -0.86 12.11
N LYS A 408 5.20 -1.86 11.52
CA LYS A 408 5.22 -2.13 10.07
C LYS A 408 4.73 -0.94 9.24
N LEU A 409 3.62 -0.31 9.64
CA LEU A 409 3.09 0.87 8.93
C LEU A 409 4.04 2.08 9.02
N PHE A 410 4.85 2.14 10.07
CA PHE A 410 5.74 3.25 10.38
C PHE A 410 7.18 3.10 9.86
N VAL A 411 7.61 1.90 9.45
CA VAL A 411 9.00 1.64 9.01
C VAL A 411 9.46 2.63 7.95
N ASP A 412 8.64 2.88 6.93
CA ASP A 412 8.99 3.74 5.80
C ASP A 412 8.59 5.21 6.00
N THR A 413 8.09 5.56 7.19
CA THR A 413 7.68 6.95 7.50
C THR A 413 8.85 7.76 8.04
N ASP A 414 9.07 8.95 7.48
CA ASP A 414 9.98 9.95 8.03
C ASP A 414 9.23 10.85 9.02
N PHE A 415 9.41 10.55 10.31
CA PHE A 415 8.78 11.29 11.39
C PHE A 415 9.47 12.64 11.60
N LYS A 416 8.73 13.76 11.56
CA LYS A 416 9.20 15.07 12.07
C LYS A 416 9.58 14.98 13.55
N ILE A 417 10.55 15.78 14.02
CA ILE A 417 11.09 15.71 15.39
C ILE A 417 9.98 15.76 16.46
N ASN A 418 8.96 16.60 16.26
CA ASN A 418 7.86 16.90 17.19
C ASN A 418 6.71 15.87 17.21
N VAL A 419 6.85 14.71 16.57
CA VAL A 419 5.77 13.69 16.48
C VAL A 419 5.33 13.12 17.84
N PHE A 420 6.10 13.39 18.89
CA PHE A 420 5.87 12.98 20.27
C PHE A 420 5.34 14.11 21.17
N GLU A 421 5.03 15.28 20.62
CA GLU A 421 4.55 16.43 21.37
C GLU A 421 3.01 16.45 21.37
N GLN A 422 2.40 15.70 22.29
CA GLN A 422 1.00 15.89 22.69
C GLN A 422 0.93 16.13 24.20
N GLU A 423 -0.09 16.88 24.61
CA GLU A 423 -0.34 17.20 26.03
C GLU A 423 -0.91 16.00 26.79
N SER A 424 -1.67 15.14 26.12
CA SER A 424 -2.19 13.89 26.68
C SER A 424 -2.36 12.82 25.59
N TYR A 425 -2.37 11.56 26.01
CA TYR A 425 -2.55 10.41 25.12
C TYR A 425 -3.66 9.49 25.62
N ASP A 426 -4.60 9.13 24.74
CA ASP A 426 -5.49 7.99 24.98
C ASP A 426 -4.75 6.65 24.84
N ALA A 427 -5.39 5.54 25.21
CA ALA A 427 -4.75 4.21 25.18
C ALA A 427 -4.24 3.81 23.78
N ASN A 428 -4.96 4.16 22.71
CA ASN A 428 -4.59 3.84 21.34
C ASN A 428 -3.42 4.72 20.86
N GLN A 429 -3.45 6.00 21.23
CA GLN A 429 -2.38 6.94 20.92
C GLN A 429 -1.08 6.55 21.65
N LYS A 430 -1.15 6.08 22.89
CA LYS A 430 0.02 5.54 23.61
C LYS A 430 0.65 4.37 22.86
N ILE A 431 -0.16 3.46 22.31
CA ILE A 431 0.32 2.32 21.49
C ILE A 431 0.98 2.80 20.19
N ALA A 432 0.41 3.79 19.52
CA ALA A 432 1.02 4.37 18.32
C ALA A 432 2.36 5.05 18.63
N VAL A 433 2.48 5.78 19.75
CA VAL A 433 3.74 6.39 20.20
C VAL A 433 4.80 5.33 20.45
N VAL A 434 4.44 4.24 21.13
CA VAL A 434 5.33 3.10 21.37
C VAL A 434 5.92 2.55 20.08
N ALA A 435 5.06 2.30 19.08
CA ALA A 435 5.50 1.78 17.79
C ALA A 435 6.43 2.76 17.05
N LYS A 436 6.09 4.06 17.04
CA LYS A 436 6.94 5.11 16.46
C LYS A 436 8.31 5.19 17.14
N LEU A 437 8.34 5.10 18.47
CA LEU A 437 9.58 5.10 19.26
C LEU A 437 10.46 3.92 18.88
N LYS A 438 9.89 2.71 18.83
CA LYS A 438 10.61 1.50 18.43
C LYS A 438 11.13 1.58 16.99
N VAL A 439 10.36 2.12 16.04
CA VAL A 439 10.83 2.32 14.66
C VAL A 439 12.00 3.30 14.60
N ARG A 440 11.93 4.42 15.33
CA ARG A 440 13.04 5.39 15.43
C ARG A 440 14.28 4.77 16.06
N LEU A 441 14.11 4.06 17.18
CA LEU A 441 15.19 3.30 17.82
C LEU A 441 15.83 2.33 16.84
N THR A 442 15.02 1.56 16.11
CA THR A 442 15.51 0.61 15.11
C THR A 442 16.33 1.31 14.01
N LYS A 443 15.82 2.41 13.44
CA LYS A 443 16.56 3.21 12.43
C LYS A 443 17.89 3.73 12.99
N CYS A 444 17.87 4.32 14.19
CA CYS A 444 19.08 4.83 14.83
C CYS A 444 20.09 3.71 15.15
N MET A 445 19.63 2.54 15.61
CA MET A 445 20.46 1.38 15.88
C MET A 445 21.16 0.89 14.62
N TYR A 446 20.44 0.72 13.50
CA TYR A 446 21.05 0.30 12.25
C TYR A 446 22.11 1.29 11.78
N LEU A 447 21.80 2.60 11.76
CA LEU A 447 22.76 3.65 11.37
C LEU A 447 23.99 3.70 12.29
N PHE A 448 23.79 3.51 13.58
CA PHE A 448 24.85 3.49 14.57
C PHE A 448 25.74 2.25 14.37
N PHE A 449 25.16 1.06 14.36
CA PHE A 449 25.91 -0.19 14.29
C PHE A 449 26.53 -0.48 12.93
N GLU A 450 26.02 0.09 11.84
CA GLU A 450 26.73 0.02 10.55
C GLU A 450 28.14 0.64 10.65
N ASN A 451 28.28 1.72 11.40
CA ASN A 451 29.52 2.50 11.53
C ASN A 451 30.30 2.23 12.82
N ALA A 452 29.69 1.57 13.81
CA ALA A 452 30.29 1.32 15.12
C ALA A 452 31.37 0.23 15.08
N ILE A 453 32.57 0.61 15.51
CA ILE A 453 33.67 -0.28 15.89
C ILE A 453 33.63 -0.54 17.40
N MET A 454 34.30 -1.58 17.88
CA MET A 454 34.31 -1.99 19.30
C MET A 454 35.12 -1.04 20.21
N THR A 455 35.17 0.25 19.88
CA THR A 455 35.88 1.28 20.63
C THR A 455 35.00 2.52 20.75
N GLU A 456 35.02 3.14 21.93
CA GLU A 456 34.36 4.42 22.21
C GLU A 456 34.87 5.58 21.35
N GLU A 457 35.99 5.39 20.64
CA GLU A 457 36.49 6.35 19.65
C GLU A 457 35.50 6.64 18.53
N VAL A 458 34.57 5.74 18.24
CA VAL A 458 33.52 5.99 17.25
C VAL A 458 32.62 7.17 17.66
N LEU A 459 32.51 7.47 18.95
CA LEU A 459 31.77 8.61 19.49
C LEU A 459 32.53 9.94 19.39
N LYS A 460 33.80 9.94 18.92
CA LYS A 460 34.50 11.18 18.55
C LYS A 460 33.94 11.79 17.25
N LYS A 461 33.23 11.00 16.43
CA LYS A 461 32.57 11.50 15.21
C LYS A 461 31.23 12.13 15.57
N ASP A 462 31.04 13.40 15.26
CA ASP A 462 29.83 14.17 15.63
C ASP A 462 28.53 13.49 15.19
N LYS A 463 28.48 12.97 13.96
CA LYS A 463 27.30 12.28 13.43
C LYS A 463 26.96 11.01 14.24
N THR A 464 27.96 10.18 14.54
CA THR A 464 27.77 8.93 15.30
C THR A 464 27.41 9.21 16.75
N ARG A 465 28.01 10.23 17.35
CA ARG A 465 27.69 10.71 18.69
C ARG A 465 26.24 11.19 18.77
N SER A 466 25.79 11.99 17.82
CA SER A 466 24.40 12.48 17.75
C SER A 466 23.39 11.33 17.64
N ILE A 467 23.66 10.32 16.79
CA ILE A 467 22.80 9.13 16.68
C ILE A 467 22.74 8.36 18.00
N PHE A 468 23.87 8.20 18.69
CA PHE A 468 23.92 7.50 19.98
C PHE A 468 23.20 8.27 21.10
N TYR A 469 23.27 9.60 21.10
CA TYR A 469 22.46 10.45 21.97
C TYR A 469 20.96 10.22 21.74
N ASN A 470 20.52 10.24 20.47
CA ASN A 470 19.12 9.97 20.14
C ASN A 470 18.66 8.58 20.62
N ILE A 471 19.52 7.56 20.52
CA ILE A 471 19.22 6.23 21.07
C ILE A 471 18.96 6.32 22.57
N CYS A 472 19.83 6.99 23.32
CA CYS A 472 19.70 7.13 24.78
C CYS A 472 18.43 7.90 25.16
N GLU A 473 18.15 9.01 24.47
CA GLU A 473 16.93 9.80 24.65
C GLU A 473 15.67 8.96 24.42
N TYR A 474 15.64 8.16 23.34
CA TYR A 474 14.50 7.30 23.05
C TYR A 474 14.34 6.15 24.05
N LEU A 475 15.43 5.60 24.60
CA LEU A 475 15.35 4.58 25.65
C LEU A 475 14.81 5.14 26.97
N LEU A 476 14.98 6.43 27.22
CA LEU A 476 14.51 7.14 28.42
C LEU A 476 13.16 7.84 28.21
N TYR A 477 12.55 7.70 27.03
CA TYR A 477 11.39 8.50 26.63
C TYR A 477 10.23 8.41 27.64
N PHE A 478 9.90 7.21 28.12
CA PHE A 478 8.79 7.03 29.06
C PHE A 478 9.12 7.56 30.46
N GLY A 479 10.35 7.35 30.94
CA GLY A 479 10.82 7.95 32.20
C GLY A 479 10.81 9.48 32.17
N ASN A 480 11.24 10.07 31.05
CA ASN A 480 11.24 11.53 30.86
C ASN A 480 9.84 12.13 30.67
N ASN A 481 8.84 11.32 30.26
CA ASN A 481 7.46 11.76 30.04
C ASN A 481 6.48 11.10 31.01
N ARG A 482 6.93 10.87 32.26
CA ARG A 482 6.15 10.17 33.30
C ARG A 482 4.79 10.82 33.54
N ASP A 483 4.72 12.14 33.52
CA ASP A 483 3.48 12.90 33.72
C ASP A 483 2.42 12.62 32.64
N LYS A 484 2.84 12.22 31.43
CA LYS A 484 1.95 11.94 30.29
C LYS A 484 1.53 10.46 30.21
N PHE A 485 2.41 9.55 30.60
CA PHE A 485 2.19 8.11 30.44
C PHE A 485 1.72 7.43 31.73
N GLY A 486 2.16 7.91 32.89
CA GLY A 486 1.92 7.33 34.22
C GLY A 486 2.87 6.16 34.56
N ASP A 487 2.79 5.69 35.79
CA ASP A 487 3.71 4.69 36.36
C ASP A 487 3.60 3.29 35.75
N SER A 488 2.47 2.97 35.13
CA SER A 488 2.22 1.68 34.48
C SER A 488 3.15 1.42 33.27
N TRP A 489 3.84 2.44 32.77
CA TRP A 489 4.77 2.33 31.63
C TRP A 489 6.21 2.03 32.02
N LYS A 490 6.54 2.01 33.33
CA LYS A 490 7.87 1.61 33.80
C LYS A 490 8.20 0.16 33.46
N GLU A 491 7.19 -0.73 33.50
CA GLU A 491 7.34 -2.12 33.06
C GLU A 491 7.59 -2.21 31.55
N TYR A 492 6.92 -1.37 30.76
CA TYR A 492 7.17 -1.30 29.32
C TYR A 492 8.57 -0.78 29.00
N GLU A 493 9.03 0.28 29.67
CA GLU A 493 10.39 0.81 29.53
C GLU A 493 11.45 -0.25 29.85
N HIS A 494 11.24 -1.03 30.90
CA HIS A 494 12.08 -2.19 31.22
C HIS A 494 12.13 -3.20 30.06
N HIS A 495 10.98 -3.56 29.49
CA HIS A 495 10.92 -4.44 28.31
C HIS A 495 11.56 -3.83 27.06
N LEU A 496 11.45 -2.51 26.87
CA LEU A 496 12.11 -1.80 25.78
C LEU A 496 13.64 -1.88 25.91
N HIS A 497 14.18 -1.74 27.13
CA HIS A 497 15.61 -1.89 27.39
C HIS A 497 16.09 -3.33 27.13
N GLN A 498 15.31 -4.33 27.55
CA GLN A 498 15.58 -5.75 27.23
C GLN A 498 15.58 -6.01 25.72
N TRP A 499 14.58 -5.48 25.01
CA TRP A 499 14.47 -5.60 23.56
C TRP A 499 15.66 -4.92 22.86
N PHE A 500 16.02 -3.69 23.23
CA PHE A 500 17.17 -2.98 22.67
C PHE A 500 18.46 -3.79 22.85
N LEU A 501 18.69 -4.33 24.05
CA LEU A 501 19.88 -5.13 24.34
C LEU A 501 19.91 -6.41 23.50
N ARG A 502 18.75 -7.08 23.35
CA ARG A 502 18.60 -8.25 22.48
C ARG A 502 18.99 -7.90 21.05
N GLU A 503 18.43 -6.83 20.49
CA GLU A 503 18.75 -6.38 19.13
C GLU A 503 20.24 -6.04 18.97
N CYS A 504 20.87 -5.39 19.96
CA CYS A 504 22.33 -5.17 19.95
C CYS A 504 23.11 -6.49 19.88
N TYR A 505 22.70 -7.51 20.66
CA TYR A 505 23.30 -8.83 20.61
C TYR A 505 23.16 -9.50 19.25
N MET A 506 22.03 -9.31 18.57
CA MET A 506 21.82 -9.84 17.22
C MET A 506 22.69 -9.12 16.19
N LEU A 507 22.83 -7.80 16.29
CA LEU A 507 23.56 -6.99 15.30
C LEU A 507 25.08 -7.08 15.43
N LYS A 508 25.62 -7.17 16.65
CA LYS A 508 27.07 -7.09 16.91
C LYS A 508 27.64 -8.24 17.74
N GLY A 509 26.79 -9.10 18.29
CA GLY A 509 27.20 -10.19 19.19
C GLY A 509 27.33 -9.74 20.64
N VAL A 510 27.22 -10.70 21.56
CA VAL A 510 27.20 -10.44 23.02
C VAL A 510 28.50 -9.80 23.53
N ASN A 511 29.64 -10.31 23.08
CA ASN A 511 30.94 -9.81 23.54
C ASN A 511 31.15 -8.36 23.11
N TRP A 512 30.86 -8.03 21.86
CA TRP A 512 30.94 -6.67 21.36
C TRP A 512 30.03 -5.74 22.16
N THR A 513 28.77 -6.12 22.34
CA THR A 513 27.75 -5.30 23.02
C THR A 513 28.14 -5.05 24.47
N LYS A 514 28.52 -6.09 25.22
CA LYS A 514 28.97 -5.93 26.60
C LYS A 514 30.23 -5.09 26.69
N GLN A 515 31.22 -5.36 25.83
CA GLN A 515 32.47 -4.60 25.84
C GLN A 515 32.22 -3.12 25.53
N PHE A 516 31.36 -2.81 24.57
CA PHE A 516 31.04 -1.43 24.20
C PHE A 516 30.32 -0.70 25.33
N PHE A 517 29.18 -1.21 25.82
CA PHE A 517 28.38 -0.51 26.84
C PHE A 517 29.02 -0.49 28.24
N THR A 518 30.11 -1.22 28.46
CA THR A 518 30.87 -1.20 29.72
C THR A 518 32.09 -0.28 29.70
N GLN A 519 32.41 0.35 28.56
CA GLN A 519 33.56 1.25 28.47
C GLN A 519 33.35 2.49 29.35
N ARG A 520 34.47 3.00 29.87
CA ARG A 520 34.47 4.05 30.89
C ARG A 520 33.83 5.34 30.37
N LEU A 521 34.13 5.79 29.14
CA LEU A 521 33.58 7.05 28.64
C LEU A 521 32.08 6.94 28.38
N ILE A 522 31.60 5.80 27.87
CA ILE A 522 30.16 5.57 27.66
C ILE A 522 29.42 5.62 29.00
N ARG A 523 29.95 4.94 30.02
CA ARG A 523 29.36 4.91 31.35
C ARG A 523 29.40 6.25 32.08
N GLN A 524 30.40 7.08 31.79
CA GLN A 524 30.49 8.44 32.33
C GLN A 524 29.53 9.40 31.63
N GLN A 525 29.35 9.27 30.31
CA GLN A 525 28.53 10.19 29.52
C GLN A 525 27.04 9.82 29.52
N PHE A 526 26.69 8.55 29.69
CA PHE A 526 25.32 8.04 29.56
C PHE A 526 24.91 7.25 30.81
N PRO A 527 24.32 7.91 31.82
CA PRO A 527 23.96 7.30 33.10
C PRO A 527 23.02 6.10 33.01
N ILE A 528 22.23 5.99 31.93
CA ILE A 528 21.34 4.85 31.63
C ILE A 528 22.07 3.49 31.68
N PHE A 529 23.37 3.44 31.38
CA PHE A 529 24.15 2.18 31.38
C PHE A 529 24.81 1.84 32.73
N VAL A 530 24.63 2.67 33.76
CA VAL A 530 25.26 2.50 35.08
C VAL A 530 24.23 2.54 36.20
N ASN A 531 23.34 3.53 36.18
CA ASN A 531 22.41 3.77 37.29
C ASN A 531 21.27 2.75 37.27
N GLN A 532 21.19 1.93 38.32
CA GLN A 532 20.16 0.92 38.49
C GLN A 532 18.75 1.53 38.63
N GLU A 533 18.64 2.75 39.14
CA GLU A 533 17.37 3.49 39.24
C GLU A 533 16.86 3.94 37.86
N VAL A 534 17.77 4.19 36.92
CA VAL A 534 17.46 4.59 35.54
C VAL A 534 17.22 3.38 34.65
N SER A 535 18.06 2.35 34.75
CA SER A 535 17.81 1.06 34.11
C SER A 535 18.44 -0.08 34.91
N ASN A 536 17.58 -0.94 35.47
CA ASN A 536 17.99 -2.19 36.09
C ASN A 536 18.46 -3.24 35.07
N VAL A 537 18.20 -3.07 33.76
CA VAL A 537 18.63 -3.97 32.69
C VAL A 537 20.09 -3.69 32.33
N PHE A 538 20.41 -2.43 32.02
CA PHE A 538 21.74 -2.07 31.54
C PHE A 538 22.78 -2.00 32.67
N SER A 539 22.39 -1.61 33.88
CA SER A 539 23.27 -1.61 35.06
C SER A 539 23.83 -2.99 35.40
N GLN A 540 23.12 -4.06 35.03
CA GLN A 540 23.57 -5.45 35.21
C GLN A 540 24.59 -5.89 34.15
N LEU A 541 24.85 -5.10 33.11
CA LEU A 541 25.89 -5.42 32.14
C LEU A 541 27.25 -5.38 32.84
N GLN A 542 27.90 -6.53 32.93
CA GLN A 542 29.27 -6.63 33.42
C GLN A 542 30.16 -7.18 32.32
N TRP A 543 31.32 -6.57 32.15
CA TRP A 543 32.38 -7.14 31.33
C TRP A 543 33.10 -8.21 32.14
N GLN A 544 32.93 -9.46 31.75
CA GLN A 544 33.73 -10.58 32.25
C GLN A 544 34.29 -11.34 31.03
N ARG A 545 35.39 -12.08 31.18
CA ARG A 545 36.00 -12.85 30.08
C ARG A 545 35.44 -14.28 29.92
N SER A 546 34.42 -14.69 30.67
CA SER A 546 33.93 -16.08 30.70
C SER A 546 32.87 -16.40 29.64
N ASN A 547 32.95 -17.61 29.08
CA ASN A 547 32.05 -18.15 28.05
C ASN A 547 30.62 -18.48 28.55
N ASP A 548 30.29 -18.24 29.82
CA ASP A 548 28.99 -18.60 30.45
C ASP A 548 27.92 -17.48 30.36
N GLN A 549 28.22 -16.45 29.58
CA GLN A 549 27.56 -15.15 29.66
C GLN A 549 26.25 -14.98 28.89
N PHE A 550 25.97 -15.85 27.93
CA PHE A 550 24.73 -15.79 27.15
C PHE A 550 23.52 -16.21 28.01
N ALA A 551 23.75 -16.97 29.07
CA ALA A 551 22.70 -17.48 29.95
C ALA A 551 22.09 -16.42 30.88
N GLN A 552 22.76 -15.28 31.08
CA GLN A 552 22.40 -14.31 32.12
C GLN A 552 21.24 -13.35 31.80
N PRO A 553 21.08 -12.81 30.58
CA PRO A 553 19.98 -11.89 30.27
C PRO A 553 18.64 -12.58 29.92
N PHE A 554 18.60 -13.91 29.80
CA PHE A 554 17.39 -14.65 29.44
C PHE A 554 16.80 -15.41 30.63
N ASN A 555 15.53 -15.82 30.50
CA ASN A 555 14.82 -16.53 31.55
C ASN A 555 15.52 -17.85 31.95
N GLU A 556 15.20 -18.34 33.16
CA GLU A 556 15.90 -19.47 33.76
C GLU A 556 15.76 -20.78 32.95
N THR A 557 14.63 -20.95 32.26
CA THR A 557 14.38 -22.08 31.36
C THR A 557 15.36 -22.10 30.20
N PHE A 558 15.61 -20.94 29.57
CA PHE A 558 16.57 -20.80 28.50
C PHE A 558 18.00 -21.07 28.99
N ARG A 559 18.37 -20.51 30.15
CA ARG A 559 19.67 -20.71 30.79
C ARG A 559 19.98 -22.20 31.00
N LYS A 560 19.03 -22.96 31.53
CA LYS A 560 19.18 -24.42 31.77
C LYS A 560 19.39 -25.19 30.45
N ARG A 561 18.61 -24.87 29.40
CA ARG A 561 18.74 -25.51 28.08
C ARG A 561 20.06 -25.18 27.37
N TYR A 562 20.48 -23.92 27.43
CA TYR A 562 21.75 -23.47 26.85
C TYR A 562 22.96 -24.16 27.52
N ASN A 563 22.99 -24.21 28.86
CA ASN A 563 24.09 -24.83 29.59
C ASN A 563 24.20 -26.34 29.32
N TYR A 564 23.06 -27.05 29.35
CA TYR A 564 23.00 -28.48 28.99
C TYR A 564 23.58 -28.75 27.60
N PHE A 565 23.22 -27.92 26.62
CA PHE A 565 23.69 -28.09 25.25
C PHE A 565 25.18 -27.74 25.08
N LYS A 566 25.64 -26.68 25.74
CA LYS A 566 27.06 -26.27 25.76
C LYS A 566 27.95 -27.38 26.33
N GLU A 567 27.55 -28.01 27.42
CA GLU A 567 28.29 -29.13 28.04
C GLU A 567 28.43 -30.32 27.08
N LYS A 568 27.36 -30.70 26.38
CA LYS A 568 27.38 -31.80 25.40
C LYS A 568 28.24 -31.51 24.18
N LEU A 569 28.20 -30.28 23.66
CA LEU A 569 29.08 -29.84 22.58
C LEU A 569 30.56 -29.86 22.98
N THR A 570 30.88 -29.39 24.19
CA THR A 570 32.25 -29.33 24.71
C THR A 570 32.82 -30.73 24.95
N ALA A 571 31.97 -31.70 25.28
CA ALA A 571 32.32 -33.11 25.43
C ALA A 571 32.54 -33.86 24.08
N SER A 572 32.47 -33.16 22.93
CA SER A 572 32.60 -33.76 21.59
C SER A 572 31.56 -34.85 21.26
N ASP A 573 30.42 -34.85 21.95
CA ASP A 573 29.28 -35.72 21.68
C ASP A 573 28.32 -35.04 20.71
N TYR A 574 28.73 -34.95 19.43
CA TYR A 574 27.98 -34.23 18.38
C TYR A 574 26.70 -34.94 17.93
N ASN A 575 26.46 -36.17 18.40
CA ASN A 575 25.23 -36.95 18.21
C ASN A 575 24.21 -36.76 19.35
N CYS A 576 24.44 -35.78 20.23
CA CYS A 576 23.62 -35.55 21.43
C CYS A 576 22.16 -35.13 21.15
N TYR A 577 21.80 -34.79 19.90
CA TYR A 577 20.45 -34.35 19.58
C TYR A 577 19.55 -35.50 19.10
N LYS A 578 18.86 -36.14 20.05
CA LYS A 578 17.71 -37.03 19.82
C LYS A 578 16.38 -36.43 20.31
N GLY A 579 16.37 -35.12 20.62
CA GLY A 579 15.32 -34.43 21.36
C GLY A 579 14.29 -33.69 20.50
N ASP A 580 13.29 -33.14 21.19
CA ASP A 580 12.10 -32.49 20.66
C ASP A 580 12.43 -31.16 19.95
N LYS A 581 11.69 -30.79 18.90
CA LYS A 581 11.98 -29.66 17.97
C LYS A 581 12.16 -28.30 18.66
N GLN A 582 11.73 -28.15 19.92
CA GLN A 582 11.84 -26.93 20.72
C GLN A 582 13.28 -26.61 21.18
N ASP A 583 14.21 -27.54 21.01
CA ASP A 583 15.60 -27.41 21.48
C ASP A 583 16.59 -26.95 20.38
N ILE A 584 16.23 -27.05 19.09
CA ILE A 584 16.97 -26.53 17.92
C ILE A 584 17.41 -25.05 18.04
N PRO A 585 16.65 -24.16 18.70
CA PRO A 585 16.94 -22.72 18.64
C PRO A 585 17.96 -22.23 19.69
N PRO A 586 17.96 -22.75 20.94
CA PRO A 586 19.15 -22.68 21.80
C PRO A 586 20.40 -23.25 21.12
N LEU A 587 20.24 -24.35 20.37
CA LEU A 587 21.27 -25.03 19.56
C LEU A 587 21.88 -24.12 18.48
N LEU A 588 21.03 -23.47 17.67
CA LEU A 588 21.45 -22.54 16.62
C LEU A 588 22.15 -21.30 17.22
N THR A 589 21.66 -20.82 18.35
CA THR A 589 22.22 -19.67 19.06
C THR A 589 23.62 -19.98 19.63
N ALA A 590 23.79 -21.17 20.21
CA ALA A 590 25.09 -21.64 20.70
C ALA A 590 26.08 -21.88 19.54
N ALA A 591 25.64 -22.46 18.43
CA ALA A 591 26.47 -22.70 17.24
C ALA A 591 26.97 -21.40 16.59
N LEU A 592 26.12 -20.37 16.51
CA LEU A 592 26.50 -19.04 16.02
C LEU A 592 27.49 -18.33 16.95
N PHE A 593 27.36 -18.50 18.27
CA PHE A 593 28.31 -17.93 19.23
C PHE A 593 29.72 -18.52 19.05
N ILE A 594 29.80 -19.83 18.83
CA ILE A 594 31.07 -20.51 18.55
C ILE A 594 31.64 -20.02 17.21
N SER A 595 30.83 -19.86 16.17
CA SER A 595 31.33 -19.39 14.86
C SER A 595 31.80 -17.94 14.86
N ILE A 596 31.15 -17.05 15.62
CA ILE A 596 31.56 -15.63 15.78
C ILE A 596 32.82 -15.48 16.62
N SER A 597 33.01 -16.37 17.60
CA SER A 597 34.24 -16.42 18.41
C SER A 597 35.45 -16.87 17.58
N VAL A 598 35.22 -17.69 16.53
CA VAL A 598 36.25 -18.23 15.63
C VAL A 598 36.47 -17.32 14.40
N SER A 599 35.49 -16.50 14.00
CA SER A 599 35.54 -15.66 12.78
C SER A 599 36.23 -14.30 12.96
N GLN A 600 37.05 -14.13 14.00
CA GLN A 600 37.86 -12.92 14.26
C GLN A 600 38.75 -12.47 13.06
N PHE A 601 38.77 -13.21 11.95
CA PHE A 601 39.58 -12.91 10.77
C PHE A 601 38.86 -12.83 9.41
N LYS A 602 37.54 -13.06 9.25
CA LYS A 602 36.84 -12.81 7.96
C LYS A 602 35.38 -12.41 8.10
N LYS A 603 34.96 -11.42 7.31
CA LYS A 603 33.55 -10.97 7.14
C LYS A 603 32.65 -12.17 6.83
N LEU A 604 31.72 -12.50 7.72
CA LEU A 604 30.57 -13.33 7.35
C LEU A 604 29.62 -12.50 6.46
N PRO A 605 29.06 -13.08 5.37
CA PRO A 605 28.05 -12.39 4.56
C PRO A 605 26.80 -12.08 5.39
N GLY A 606 26.38 -10.80 5.41
CA GLY A 606 25.28 -10.30 6.25
C GLY A 606 23.92 -11.00 6.06
N TYR A 607 23.72 -11.67 4.92
CA TYR A 607 22.52 -12.46 4.63
C TYR A 607 22.40 -13.71 5.53
N VAL A 608 23.51 -14.39 5.83
CA VAL A 608 23.52 -15.59 6.69
C VAL A 608 23.18 -15.22 8.14
N LEU A 609 23.72 -14.10 8.62
CA LEU A 609 23.43 -13.60 9.97
C LEU A 609 21.95 -13.21 10.10
N LYS A 610 21.40 -12.49 9.10
CA LYS A 610 20.01 -12.02 9.08
C LYS A 610 19.00 -13.17 9.09
N GLN A 611 19.19 -14.20 8.26
CA GLN A 611 18.31 -15.37 8.22
C GLN A 611 18.35 -16.22 9.49
N THR A 612 19.54 -16.37 10.08
CA THR A 612 19.72 -17.17 11.30
C THR A 612 19.19 -16.43 12.54
N CYS A 613 19.29 -15.10 12.56
CA CYS A 613 18.74 -14.24 13.60
C CYS A 613 17.20 -14.26 13.64
N THR A 614 16.55 -14.27 12.48
CA THR A 614 15.08 -14.39 12.41
C THR A 614 14.58 -15.74 12.94
N TYR A 615 15.35 -16.80 12.79
CA TYR A 615 15.04 -18.13 13.34
C TYR A 615 15.16 -18.21 14.88
N ILE A 616 16.10 -17.45 15.48
CA ILE A 616 16.28 -17.39 16.94
C ILE A 616 15.17 -16.57 17.59
N VAL A 617 14.74 -15.47 16.95
CA VAL A 617 13.62 -14.66 17.44
C VAL A 617 12.32 -15.49 17.51
N TYR A 618 12.10 -16.34 16.51
CA TYR A 618 10.94 -17.20 16.36
C TYR A 618 10.71 -18.18 17.54
N VAL A 619 11.75 -18.72 18.16
CA VAL A 619 11.57 -19.80 19.17
C VAL A 619 11.56 -19.29 20.59
N MET A 620 12.25 -18.18 20.82
CA MET A 620 12.27 -17.56 22.15
C MET A 620 10.89 -17.00 22.56
N ASP A 621 10.03 -16.67 21.61
CA ASP A 621 8.69 -16.13 21.87
C ASP A 621 7.61 -17.22 22.12
N ASN A 622 7.97 -18.51 22.19
CA ASN A 622 6.95 -19.59 22.25
C ASN A 622 7.33 -20.81 23.14
N PRO A 623 7.44 -20.64 24.47
CA PRO A 623 7.84 -21.72 25.38
C PRO A 623 6.77 -22.81 25.63
N ARG A 624 5.54 -22.65 25.09
CA ARG A 624 4.47 -23.66 25.12
C ARG A 624 3.96 -23.84 23.68
N GLY A 625 4.36 -24.91 23.01
CA GLY A 625 4.23 -25.15 21.57
C GLY A 625 2.82 -25.18 20.97
N ASN A 626 2.03 -24.10 21.08
CA ASN A 626 0.69 -23.97 20.49
C ASN A 626 0.53 -22.75 19.56
N LYS A 627 1.63 -22.14 19.09
CA LYS A 627 1.57 -21.10 18.03
C LYS A 627 2.46 -21.43 16.82
N SER A 628 1.79 -21.48 15.68
CA SER A 628 2.26 -21.58 14.29
C SER A 628 2.78 -20.30 13.63
N VAL A 629 4.08 -20.06 13.35
CA VAL A 629 4.53 -19.09 12.30
C VAL A 629 5.84 -19.57 11.66
N PHE A 630 6.11 -19.24 10.39
CA PHE A 630 7.04 -19.91 9.47
C PHE A 630 8.26 -19.06 9.06
N MET A 631 9.32 -19.76 8.63
CA MET A 631 10.01 -19.46 7.37
C MET A 631 9.94 -20.68 6.46
N SER A 632 9.70 -20.48 5.16
CA SER A 632 9.88 -21.50 4.13
C SER A 632 11.37 -21.74 3.94
N PHE A 633 11.90 -22.81 4.52
CA PHE A 633 13.15 -23.37 4.03
C PHE A 633 12.83 -24.22 2.78
N PRO A 634 13.61 -24.13 1.69
CA PRO A 634 13.62 -25.20 0.71
C PRO A 634 13.95 -26.50 1.44
N GLN A 635 13.44 -27.62 0.94
CA GLN A 635 13.46 -28.96 1.53
C GLN A 635 14.86 -29.58 1.79
N ASN A 636 15.88 -28.80 2.14
CA ASN A 636 17.14 -29.31 2.65
C ASN A 636 17.09 -29.33 4.18
N ARG A 637 16.73 -30.51 4.72
CA ARG A 637 16.67 -30.87 6.15
C ARG A 637 18.05 -31.01 6.80
N ASP A 638 19.02 -30.21 6.34
CA ASP A 638 20.42 -30.33 6.68
C ASP A 638 20.93 -29.00 7.24
N ILE A 639 21.18 -28.95 8.55
CA ILE A 639 21.84 -27.80 9.17
C ILE A 639 23.35 -28.00 9.00
N LEU A 640 24.01 -27.04 8.34
CA LEU A 640 25.46 -27.05 8.10
C LEU A 640 26.15 -26.07 9.06
N ILE A 641 27.02 -26.57 9.93
CA ILE A 641 27.80 -25.74 10.87
C ILE A 641 29.30 -25.91 10.58
N PHE A 642 30.01 -24.81 10.48
CA PHE A 642 31.46 -24.78 10.26
C PHE A 642 32.19 -24.58 11.59
N THR A 643 33.07 -25.52 11.97
CA THR A 643 33.97 -25.37 13.12
C THR A 643 35.37 -25.83 12.73
N ASN A 644 36.41 -25.08 13.14
CA ASN A 644 37.83 -25.43 12.95
C ASN A 644 38.17 -26.08 11.59
N SER A 645 37.73 -25.45 10.50
CA SER A 645 38.02 -25.87 9.12
C SER A 645 37.27 -27.13 8.62
N LYS A 646 36.25 -27.62 9.34
CA LYS A 646 35.38 -28.74 8.91
C LYS A 646 33.91 -28.32 8.82
N LEU A 647 33.25 -28.82 7.78
CA LEU A 647 31.82 -28.68 7.55
C LEU A 647 31.09 -29.85 8.23
N HIS A 648 30.24 -29.55 9.22
CA HIS A 648 29.44 -30.54 9.93
C HIS A 648 27.98 -30.47 9.45
N LYS A 649 27.43 -31.63 9.07
CA LYS A 649 26.08 -31.78 8.54
C LYS A 649 25.19 -32.46 9.57
N PHE A 650 24.19 -31.75 10.07
CA PHE A 650 23.19 -32.29 10.99
C PHE A 650 21.95 -32.68 10.18
N THR A 651 21.79 -33.97 9.96
CA THR A 651 20.59 -34.58 9.35
C THR A 651 19.55 -34.84 10.42
N SER A 652 18.30 -34.42 10.23
CA SER A 652 17.22 -34.84 11.12
C SER A 652 17.01 -36.35 11.00
N GLY A 653 17.32 -37.11 12.06
CA GLY A 653 17.05 -38.55 12.13
C GLY A 653 15.57 -38.86 12.22
N ALA A 654 14.84 -38.72 11.11
CA ALA A 654 13.55 -39.36 10.93
C ALA A 654 13.77 -40.50 9.93
N SER A 655 14.12 -41.68 10.44
CA SER A 655 13.89 -42.91 9.69
C SER A 655 12.39 -42.99 9.47
N ILE A 656 11.95 -42.78 8.23
CA ILE A 656 10.64 -43.21 7.78
C ILE A 656 10.67 -44.74 7.90
N CYS A 657 10.06 -45.27 8.96
CA CYS A 657 9.62 -46.66 8.94
C CYS A 657 8.65 -46.79 7.76
N LYS A 658 8.94 -47.76 6.88
CA LYS A 658 8.13 -48.12 5.73
C LYS A 658 6.69 -48.44 6.11
#